data_AF-A0A2G8HUD7-F1
#
_entry.id   AF-A0A2G8HUD7-F1
#
_cell.length_a   1.000
_cell.length_b   1.000
_cell.length_c   1.000
_cell.angle_alpha   90.00
_cell.angle_beta   90.00
_cell.angle_gamma   90.00
#
_symmetry.space_group_name_H-M   'P 1'
#
loop_
_entity.id
_entity.type
_entity.pdbx_description
1 polymer ?
#
loop_
_entity_poly.entity_id
_entity_poly.type
_entity_poly.pdbx_seq_one_letter_code
_entity_poly.pdbx_strand_id
1 'polypeptide(L)'
;MNKIALILLTFSLVSCGKGEGSGVLSKGLSDESVSNSSLIDSSKVMLSPKFYELDIQKFFYKKEVLPSTDKRYVEIQTDHVKEETKLNNLTHSKGLKEILIKGKNLIFSPGNSQGLYEQLNNMTDIVKVTIEAETVDILESMKIPNASLHISSKELNFLNHASIDLTPLGFSQRATHPSNGEVGRDAGEIILAIKKLNFDPQRKSALFILNGGKGQAGSSGIKGANGSRMRDLGGGVVFKREEIESCEVIDNPRFDRVKVNKRLHCSTTIRTEGTNSRPTNGGNAVAGSRPGLGGKGGEFISYIDIPRSLVLLQGGKSGQSAGTIRGGNAGSPTISFHQDIFVNRNGHRVVRSSVRGVSSKGADVISPSALKESGEDGFFDISPLIKNWEGLGYLEKELLYANDLYINNHIERAKESFAKVDKGLSFLDVRKVGVKSTFLKGALSEKLLKINSQRDYYGHSINWVPNYSLEANFSKFKTDLDYSLKTLYLTYWIKNSQKSIESKVEALESFQDSLTEGIEKDKEKYENLISKIPLLKEKIDEFRVEEEYFASEVKRVEAEIERMAKDNIVDRNKVPFLKKALGTVAALSNVIPAGKPALGLIGSSLSIISNNIGSKRPLMDTIKDASSIYNNFSNLKLEESSKNWNEAWSKVKISRVREIKDKKELKEYLSAVTDFSAPILESLKEQAKNWKRREVSSSEISAEIEKIKSTHEVFKKIVKSLEKFMNKKNALVREVNMIQGNISKTLASIYSSFDKISQMSYQKDKLINGGDINITPLLESLEEETKSRILKYHYEVARAYEYRLLRPYLRSINLDIVLEKMKSIVSSDQSAHLSSGDYESLSGLYTSELSSIVDETLSELSREGLPLQREKVLQLNKQEVLALNRGEDIYLDLISEDVFSREMEDIRINNILVEDMNVSNSGELGRSAEISLELAYSGESYIRKGDRTYIFEKDTNAEKTKWGATLDLISGEISSIGASPTAESLVGSLIGTGNIEDLMLLSRPGGLTQLKVRLRKSLSPGVKSTFEGARIRLIYDYNIF
;
A
#
# COMPACT_ATOMS: atom_id res chain seq x y z
N MET A 1 61.38 -4.25 -2.07
CA MET A 1 61.36 -5.12 -3.26
C MET A 1 60.31 -4.54 -4.20
N ASN A 2 60.61 -3.58 -5.08
CA ASN A 2 61.41 -3.59 -6.32
C ASN A 2 60.41 -3.26 -7.45
N LYS A 3 60.44 -2.17 -8.25
CA LYS A 3 61.45 -1.14 -8.60
C LYS A 3 60.68 0.13 -9.12
N ILE A 4 60.97 1.37 -8.68
CA ILE A 4 61.88 2.43 -9.27
C ILE A 4 61.28 3.11 -10.54
N ALA A 5 61.24 4.43 -10.83
CA ALA A 5 61.86 5.71 -10.40
C ALA A 5 60.88 6.87 -10.78
N LEU A 6 60.72 8.02 -10.10
CA LEU A 6 61.61 9.15 -9.72
C LEU A 6 62.04 10.10 -10.86
N ILE A 7 61.64 11.38 -10.79
CA ILE A 7 62.39 12.68 -10.95
C ILE A 7 61.32 13.82 -10.94
N LEU A 8 61.15 14.74 -9.98
CA LEU A 8 61.95 15.78 -9.28
C LEU A 8 62.14 17.14 -10.02
N LEU A 9 61.98 18.21 -9.21
CA LEU A 9 62.35 19.64 -9.29
C LEU A 9 61.20 20.65 -9.51
N THR A 10 60.63 21.32 -8.50
CA THR A 10 61.11 22.39 -7.57
C THR A 10 61.44 23.74 -8.24
N PHE A 11 60.76 24.82 -7.85
CA PHE A 11 61.38 25.91 -7.06
C PHE A 11 60.33 26.89 -6.49
N SER A 12 60.50 27.23 -5.21
CA SER A 12 59.80 28.25 -4.44
C SER A 12 60.58 29.57 -4.48
N LEU A 13 59.94 30.68 -4.07
CA LEU A 13 60.43 31.80 -3.21
C LEU A 13 59.70 33.11 -3.60
N VAL A 14 58.84 33.65 -2.74
CA VAL A 14 59.09 34.73 -1.73
C VAL A 14 59.32 36.11 -2.37
N SER A 15 58.44 37.07 -2.10
CA SER A 15 58.76 38.31 -1.35
C SER A 15 57.69 39.41 -1.53
N CYS A 16 57.44 40.11 -0.43
CA CYS A 16 56.56 41.26 -0.23
C CYS A 16 56.85 42.48 -1.14
N GLY A 17 55.83 43.32 -1.33
CA GLY A 17 55.99 44.69 -1.80
C GLY A 17 54.67 45.47 -1.90
N LYS A 18 54.29 46.16 -0.82
CA LYS A 18 53.27 47.24 -0.81
C LYS A 18 53.80 48.48 -1.54
N GLY A 19 52.90 49.27 -2.15
CA GLY A 19 53.20 50.66 -2.52
C GLY A 19 52.12 51.32 -3.39
N GLU A 20 51.41 52.26 -2.80
CA GLU A 20 50.41 53.16 -3.40
C GLU A 20 51.00 54.11 -4.45
N GLY A 21 50.17 54.68 -5.34
CA GLY A 21 50.54 55.89 -6.07
C GLY A 21 49.84 56.12 -7.41
N SER A 22 48.89 57.06 -7.39
CA SER A 22 48.13 57.68 -8.49
C SER A 22 48.95 58.29 -9.64
N GLY A 23 48.38 58.34 -10.86
CA GLY A 23 48.63 59.46 -11.80
C GLY A 23 48.68 59.19 -13.32
N VAL A 24 47.52 59.28 -13.99
CA VAL A 24 47.26 60.09 -15.22
C VAL A 24 48.00 59.80 -16.56
N LEU A 25 47.19 59.39 -17.56
CA LEU A 25 47.14 59.67 -19.02
C LEU A 25 48.42 59.55 -19.90
N SER A 26 48.45 58.57 -20.83
CA SER A 26 47.99 58.74 -22.24
C SER A 26 48.60 57.74 -23.27
N LYS A 27 47.70 57.25 -24.14
CA LYS A 27 47.83 56.85 -25.58
C LYS A 27 48.61 55.58 -26.01
N GLY A 28 47.86 54.72 -26.73
CA GLY A 28 48.34 53.82 -27.81
C GLY A 28 47.83 52.38 -27.69
N LEU A 29 46.56 52.10 -27.98
CA LEU A 29 46.09 51.42 -29.21
C LEU A 29 46.85 50.12 -29.57
N SER A 30 46.24 48.98 -29.25
CA SER A 30 46.20 47.80 -30.13
C SER A 30 44.98 46.96 -29.79
N ASP A 31 44.08 46.87 -30.76
CA ASP A 31 42.89 46.03 -30.81
C ASP A 31 43.23 44.55 -30.56
N GLU A 32 42.57 43.93 -29.58
CA GLU A 32 42.15 42.54 -29.69
C GLU A 32 40.66 42.47 -29.34
N SER A 33 39.88 42.35 -30.41
CA SER A 33 38.43 42.25 -30.44
C SER A 33 37.94 41.02 -29.67
N VAL A 34 37.37 41.25 -28.49
CA VAL A 34 36.32 40.39 -27.95
C VAL A 34 35.09 40.59 -28.84
N SER A 35 34.83 39.63 -29.73
CA SER A 35 33.65 39.64 -30.59
C SER A 35 32.39 39.32 -29.77
N ASN A 36 31.90 40.34 -29.07
CA ASN A 36 30.51 40.48 -28.67
C ASN A 36 29.72 40.96 -29.89
N SER A 37 28.99 40.05 -30.55
CA SER A 37 27.79 40.40 -31.33
C SER A 37 27.00 39.15 -31.73
N SER A 38 26.12 38.66 -30.87
CA SER A 38 24.85 38.12 -31.36
C SER A 38 23.86 39.28 -31.47
N LEU A 39 24.10 40.16 -32.44
CA LEU A 39 23.03 41.03 -32.94
C LEU A 39 22.01 40.09 -33.59
N ILE A 40 20.90 39.87 -32.88
CA ILE A 40 19.79 39.05 -33.35
C ILE A 40 19.18 39.78 -34.55
N ASP A 41 19.21 39.11 -35.70
CA ASP A 41 18.58 39.54 -36.93
C ASP A 41 17.05 39.58 -36.73
N SER A 42 16.50 40.77 -36.54
CA SER A 42 15.06 41.05 -36.34
C SER A 42 14.19 40.73 -37.57
N SER A 43 14.72 39.97 -38.55
CA SER A 43 14.04 39.58 -39.79
C SER A 43 13.59 38.11 -39.84
N LYS A 44 13.92 37.28 -38.84
CA LYS A 44 13.59 35.84 -38.84
C LYS A 44 12.27 35.53 -38.14
N VAL A 45 11.25 35.18 -38.92
CA VAL A 45 9.96 34.64 -38.42
C VAL A 45 10.14 33.25 -37.81
N MET A 46 9.61 33.05 -36.61
CA MET A 46 9.54 31.73 -36.00
C MET A 46 8.26 31.00 -36.42
N LEU A 47 8.40 30.03 -37.32
CA LEU A 47 7.30 29.16 -37.79
C LEU A 47 7.13 27.88 -36.96
N SER A 48 8.00 27.67 -35.99
CA SER A 48 7.99 26.53 -35.07
C SER A 48 8.54 26.98 -33.72
N PRO A 49 8.11 26.36 -32.60
CA PRO A 49 8.64 26.71 -31.30
C PRO A 49 10.14 26.40 -31.23
N LYS A 50 10.88 27.30 -30.58
CA LYS A 50 12.32 27.22 -30.35
C LYS A 50 12.58 26.55 -29.01
N PHE A 51 13.55 25.65 -28.96
CA PHE A 51 13.98 25.04 -27.71
C PHE A 51 15.11 25.85 -27.09
N TYR A 52 15.08 25.97 -25.76
CA TYR A 52 16.05 26.69 -24.99
C TYR A 52 16.85 25.73 -24.11
N GLU A 53 18.18 25.79 -24.20
CA GLU A 53 19.07 25.19 -23.20
C GLU A 53 19.29 26.22 -22.08
N LEU A 54 18.43 26.17 -21.07
CA LEU A 54 18.58 26.92 -19.83
C LEU A 54 19.11 25.97 -18.75
N ASP A 55 19.89 26.49 -17.81
CA ASP A 55 20.21 25.75 -16.59
C ASP A 55 18.97 25.70 -15.70
N ILE A 56 18.25 24.58 -15.80
CA ILE A 56 16.91 24.42 -15.23
C ILE A 56 16.98 23.65 -13.93
N GLN A 57 16.48 24.26 -12.87
CA GLN A 57 16.19 23.57 -11.62
C GLN A 57 14.82 22.88 -11.72
N LYS A 58 14.82 21.55 -11.55
CA LYS A 58 13.57 20.78 -11.52
C LYS A 58 12.81 21.02 -10.23
N PHE A 59 11.51 21.23 -10.38
CA PHE A 59 10.58 21.35 -9.27
C PHE A 59 10.08 19.97 -8.80
N PHE A 60 11.01 19.14 -8.34
CA PHE A 60 10.74 17.74 -7.96
C PHE A 60 11.43 17.35 -6.65
N TYR A 61 10.73 17.53 -5.54
CA TYR A 61 11.27 17.27 -4.21
C TYR A 61 10.82 15.90 -3.69
N LYS A 62 11.77 15.17 -3.09
CA LYS A 62 11.46 13.96 -2.33
C LYS A 62 10.83 14.39 -1.01
N LYS A 63 9.63 13.89 -0.74
CA LYS A 63 8.94 14.12 0.53
C LYS A 63 9.37 13.08 1.56
N GLU A 64 9.06 13.32 2.82
CA GLU A 64 9.24 12.31 3.86
C GLU A 64 8.39 11.07 3.56
N VAL A 65 8.92 9.89 3.89
CA VAL A 65 8.23 8.61 3.71
C VAL A 65 8.29 7.87 5.03
N LEU A 66 7.17 7.23 5.36
CA LEU A 66 7.07 6.40 6.55
C LEU A 66 8.08 5.23 6.49
N PRO A 67 8.65 4.84 7.64
CA PRO A 67 9.50 3.66 7.69
C PRO A 67 8.69 2.42 7.31
N SER A 68 9.34 1.39 6.75
CA SER A 68 8.67 0.13 6.39
C SER A 68 8.09 -0.64 7.58
N THR A 69 8.45 -0.25 8.80
CA THR A 69 7.94 -0.76 10.07
C THR A 69 6.72 0.01 10.58
N ASP A 70 6.25 1.02 9.83
CA ASP A 70 5.05 1.76 10.20
C ASP A 70 3.81 0.86 10.21
N LYS A 71 2.90 1.12 11.15
CA LYS A 71 1.65 0.35 11.33
C LYS A 71 0.78 0.36 10.07
N ARG A 72 0.88 1.39 9.22
CA ARG A 72 0.16 1.45 7.93
C ARG A 72 0.48 0.26 7.02
N TYR A 73 1.68 -0.31 7.12
CA TYR A 73 2.09 -1.46 6.33
C TYR A 73 1.83 -2.79 7.03
N VAL A 74 0.97 -2.80 8.06
CA VAL A 74 0.60 -3.97 8.85
C VAL A 74 -0.91 -4.09 8.92
N GLU A 75 -1.43 -5.31 8.78
CA GLU A 75 -2.85 -5.62 8.91
C GLU A 75 -3.04 -6.94 9.66
N ILE A 76 -4.01 -6.95 10.57
CA ILE A 76 -4.41 -8.13 11.33
C ILE A 76 -5.86 -8.42 10.96
N GLN A 77 -6.12 -9.60 10.41
CA GLN A 77 -7.46 -10.12 10.18
C GLN A 77 -7.74 -11.22 11.20
N THR A 78 -8.95 -11.23 11.76
CA THR A 78 -9.37 -12.22 12.77
C THR A 78 -10.70 -12.82 12.36
N ASP A 79 -10.69 -14.12 12.09
CA ASP A 79 -11.89 -14.90 11.80
C ASP A 79 -12.25 -15.76 13.01
N HIS A 80 -13.56 -15.95 13.25
CA HIS A 80 -14.05 -16.75 14.38
C HIS A 80 -14.60 -18.09 13.91
N VAL A 81 -14.10 -19.18 14.48
CA VAL A 81 -14.59 -20.55 14.28
C VAL A 81 -15.68 -20.81 15.32
N LYS A 82 -16.94 -20.67 14.93
CA LYS A 82 -18.09 -20.79 15.86
C LYS A 82 -18.42 -22.22 16.28
N GLU A 83 -18.11 -23.20 15.43
CA GLU A 83 -18.45 -24.61 15.68
C GLU A 83 -17.58 -25.23 16.78
N GLU A 84 -16.40 -24.64 17.03
CA GLU A 84 -15.49 -25.07 18.08
C GLU A 84 -15.45 -24.03 19.20
N THR A 85 -15.68 -24.48 20.43
CA THR A 85 -15.68 -23.62 21.63
C THR A 85 -14.71 -24.11 22.69
N LYS A 86 -13.98 -25.20 22.45
CA LYS A 86 -13.06 -25.79 23.42
C LYS A 86 -11.65 -25.83 22.87
N LEU A 87 -10.73 -25.12 23.53
CA LEU A 87 -9.30 -25.16 23.25
C LEU A 87 -8.55 -25.05 24.57
N ASN A 88 -7.35 -25.65 24.65
CA ASN A 88 -6.51 -25.55 25.86
C ASN A 88 -7.19 -26.06 27.14
N ASN A 89 -8.14 -27.00 27.02
CA ASN A 89 -8.97 -27.50 28.11
C ASN A 89 -9.85 -26.42 28.78
N LEU A 90 -10.11 -25.32 28.07
CA LEU A 90 -10.99 -24.23 28.45
C LEU A 90 -12.17 -24.16 27.48
N THR A 91 -13.29 -23.59 27.94
CA THR A 91 -14.45 -23.29 27.08
C THR A 91 -14.47 -21.78 26.81
N HIS A 92 -14.49 -21.41 25.54
CA HIS A 92 -14.51 -20.03 25.06
C HIS A 92 -15.90 -19.68 24.54
N SER A 93 -16.62 -18.84 25.27
CA SER A 93 -18.01 -18.47 24.94
C SER A 93 -18.14 -17.64 23.66
N LYS A 94 -17.04 -17.03 23.20
CA LYS A 94 -16.98 -16.22 21.97
C LYS A 94 -16.49 -17.00 20.74
N GLY A 95 -16.28 -18.31 20.85
CA GLY A 95 -15.67 -19.14 19.80
C GLY A 95 -14.13 -19.04 19.78
N LEU A 96 -13.51 -19.77 18.85
CA LEU A 96 -12.06 -19.77 18.64
C LEU A 96 -11.67 -18.82 17.50
N LYS A 97 -10.39 -18.41 17.45
CA LYS A 97 -9.88 -17.43 16.49
C LYS A 97 -8.85 -18.02 15.53
N GLU A 98 -8.98 -17.66 14.26
CA GLU A 98 -7.92 -17.72 13.27
C GLU A 98 -7.41 -16.31 12.99
N ILE A 99 -6.10 -16.12 13.00
CA ILE A 99 -5.47 -14.80 12.81
C ILE A 99 -4.58 -14.84 11.57
N LEU A 100 -4.79 -13.88 10.67
CA LEU A 100 -3.90 -13.61 9.54
C LEU A 100 -3.22 -12.25 9.73
N ILE A 101 -1.89 -12.26 9.80
CA ILE A 101 -1.07 -11.06 9.92
C ILE A 101 -0.34 -10.85 8.59
N LYS A 102 -0.58 -9.69 7.97
CA LYS A 102 0.07 -9.28 6.72
C LYS A 102 0.98 -8.10 7.01
N GLY A 103 2.18 -8.08 6.46
CA GLY A 103 3.09 -6.98 6.70
C GLY A 103 4.13 -6.76 5.62
N LYS A 104 4.75 -5.58 5.62
CA LYS A 104 6.08 -5.41 5.04
C LYS A 104 7.15 -5.87 6.03
N ASN A 105 7.30 -5.15 7.15
CA ASN A 105 8.20 -5.50 8.24
C ASN A 105 7.41 -5.62 9.55
N LEU A 106 7.37 -6.80 10.16
CA LEU A 106 6.62 -7.08 11.39
C LEU A 106 7.56 -7.12 12.59
N ILE A 107 7.16 -6.44 13.67
CA ILE A 107 7.92 -6.37 14.91
C ILE A 107 7.07 -6.92 16.07
N PHE A 108 7.53 -8.01 16.66
CA PHE A 108 6.94 -8.63 17.83
C PHE A 108 7.74 -8.26 19.07
N SER A 109 7.32 -7.17 19.72
CA SER A 109 7.85 -6.68 20.99
C SER A 109 6.72 -6.10 21.83
N PRO A 110 6.73 -6.30 23.16
CA PRO A 110 5.80 -5.63 24.07
C PRO A 110 5.83 -4.11 23.87
N GLY A 111 4.65 -3.48 23.82
CA GLY A 111 4.47 -2.03 23.71
C GLY A 111 4.85 -1.42 22.36
N ASN A 112 5.15 -2.25 21.34
CA ASN A 112 5.43 -1.73 20.00
C ASN A 112 4.17 -1.11 19.37
N SER A 113 4.34 -0.06 18.56
CA SER A 113 3.23 0.66 17.91
C SER A 113 2.39 -0.21 16.98
N GLN A 114 2.93 -1.31 16.45
CA GLN A 114 2.18 -2.29 15.65
C GLN A 114 1.20 -3.13 16.50
N GLY A 115 1.45 -3.28 17.80
CA GLY A 115 0.59 -3.99 18.76
C GLY A 115 0.44 -5.50 18.52
N LEU A 116 1.35 -6.13 17.77
CA LEU A 116 1.24 -7.54 17.36
C LEU A 116 1.46 -8.51 18.53
N TYR A 117 2.34 -8.16 19.47
CA TYR A 117 2.72 -9.03 20.57
C TYR A 117 1.54 -9.28 21.51
N GLU A 118 0.82 -8.22 21.88
CA GLU A 118 -0.34 -8.25 22.78
C GLU A 118 -1.54 -9.01 22.20
N GLN A 119 -1.64 -9.07 20.87
CA GLN A 119 -2.73 -9.77 20.18
C GLN A 119 -2.55 -11.30 20.15
N LEU A 120 -1.33 -11.79 20.38
CA LEU A 120 -1.00 -13.22 20.29
C LEU A 120 -0.54 -13.82 21.61
N ASN A 121 0.29 -13.10 22.35
CA ASN A 121 0.96 -13.65 23.52
C ASN A 121 -0.02 -14.00 24.64
N ASN A 122 0.09 -15.23 25.16
CA ASN A 122 -0.76 -15.84 26.17
C ASN A 122 -2.25 -15.95 25.81
N MET A 123 -2.62 -15.75 24.55
CA MET A 123 -3.99 -15.91 24.09
C MET A 123 -4.36 -17.39 23.99
N THR A 124 -5.44 -17.79 24.66
CA THR A 124 -5.82 -19.21 24.84
C THR A 124 -6.92 -19.70 23.89
N ASP A 125 -7.46 -18.80 23.08
CA ASP A 125 -8.59 -18.98 22.16
C ASP A 125 -8.17 -19.00 20.68
N ILE A 126 -6.87 -18.93 20.37
CA ILE A 126 -6.33 -18.93 19.00
C ILE A 126 -6.02 -20.36 18.55
N VAL A 127 -6.64 -20.80 17.46
CA VAL A 127 -6.35 -22.11 16.85
C VAL A 127 -5.30 -22.03 15.75
N LYS A 128 -5.22 -20.88 15.05
CA LYS A 128 -4.31 -20.72 13.92
C LYS A 128 -3.81 -19.29 13.79
N VAL A 129 -2.52 -19.15 13.48
CA VAL A 129 -1.88 -17.88 13.12
C VAL A 129 -1.15 -18.07 11.79
N THR A 130 -1.47 -17.24 10.81
CA THR A 130 -0.75 -17.15 9.53
C THR A 130 -0.06 -15.79 9.47
N ILE A 131 1.23 -15.77 9.17
CA ILE A 131 2.06 -14.56 9.06
C ILE A 131 2.64 -14.49 7.66
N GLU A 132 2.37 -13.41 6.93
CA GLU A 132 2.89 -13.15 5.58
C GLU A 132 3.59 -11.79 5.53
N ALA A 133 4.92 -11.77 5.47
CA ALA A 133 5.70 -10.52 5.49
C ALA A 133 7.06 -10.59 4.76
N GLU A 134 7.71 -9.44 4.48
CA GLU A 134 9.11 -9.44 4.04
C GLU A 134 10.02 -9.85 5.20
N THR A 135 9.90 -9.15 6.33
CA THR A 135 10.69 -9.44 7.54
C THR A 135 9.79 -9.65 8.75
N VAL A 136 10.19 -10.59 9.61
CA VAL A 136 9.55 -10.86 10.89
C VAL A 136 10.60 -10.82 11.99
N ASP A 137 10.50 -9.82 12.87
CA ASP A 137 11.42 -9.61 13.99
C ASP A 137 10.75 -10.06 15.29
N ILE A 138 11.24 -11.15 15.88
CA ILE A 138 10.84 -11.64 17.20
C ILE A 138 11.87 -11.14 18.22
N LEU A 139 11.51 -10.08 18.95
CA LEU A 139 12.38 -9.44 19.94
C LEU A 139 12.22 -10.02 21.34
N GLU A 140 11.05 -10.59 21.63
CA GLU A 140 10.72 -11.19 22.94
C GLU A 140 10.00 -12.52 22.78
N SER A 141 10.15 -13.40 23.78
CA SER A 141 9.48 -14.71 23.75
C SER A 141 7.96 -14.54 23.79
N MET A 142 7.28 -15.33 22.97
CA MET A 142 5.83 -15.34 22.83
C MET A 142 5.28 -16.74 23.03
N LYS A 143 4.16 -16.84 23.75
CA LYS A 143 3.43 -18.09 23.95
C LYS A 143 2.06 -18.03 23.27
N ILE A 144 1.73 -18.98 22.41
CA ILE A 144 0.43 -19.12 21.75
C ILE A 144 -0.06 -20.57 21.94
N PRO A 145 -0.59 -20.91 23.12
CA PRO A 145 -0.84 -22.31 23.50
C PRO A 145 -1.76 -23.04 22.51
N ASN A 146 -1.31 -24.19 22.01
CA ASN A 146 -2.08 -25.09 21.13
C ASN A 146 -2.52 -24.49 19.78
N ALA A 147 -1.88 -23.40 19.34
CA ALA A 147 -2.13 -22.86 18.01
C ALA A 147 -1.27 -23.56 16.96
N SER A 148 -1.74 -23.54 15.71
CA SER A 148 -0.93 -23.81 14.52
C SER A 148 -0.37 -22.49 13.97
N LEU A 149 0.92 -22.44 13.66
CA LEU A 149 1.60 -21.22 13.22
C LEU A 149 2.26 -21.41 11.85
N HIS A 150 1.81 -20.65 10.86
CA HIS A 150 2.36 -20.65 9.51
C HIS A 150 3.07 -19.32 9.27
N ILE A 151 4.37 -19.34 9.00
CA ILE A 151 5.16 -18.13 8.71
C ILE A 151 5.70 -18.22 7.29
N SER A 152 5.33 -17.23 6.48
CA SER A 152 5.80 -17.01 5.12
C SER A 152 6.58 -15.68 5.10
N SER A 153 7.91 -15.75 5.03
CA SER A 153 8.73 -14.53 5.05
C SER A 153 10.08 -14.65 4.33
N LYS A 154 10.66 -13.51 3.94
CA LYS A 154 12.02 -13.51 3.40
C LYS A 154 13.02 -13.73 4.52
N GLU A 155 12.85 -13.02 5.64
CA GLU A 155 13.77 -13.04 6.77
C GLU A 155 12.99 -13.16 8.09
N LEU A 156 13.33 -14.17 8.88
CA LEU A 156 12.85 -14.35 10.26
C LEU A 156 14.02 -14.13 11.22
N ASN A 157 13.88 -13.17 12.13
CA ASN A 157 14.94 -12.72 13.01
C ASN A 157 14.55 -12.97 14.46
N PHE A 158 15.40 -13.66 15.20
CA PHE A 158 15.27 -13.84 16.65
C PHE A 158 16.35 -13.06 17.38
N LEU A 159 15.93 -12.06 18.15
CA LEU A 159 16.79 -11.23 18.99
C LEU A 159 16.57 -11.58 20.47
N ASN A 160 17.48 -11.15 21.35
CA ASN A 160 17.36 -11.29 22.82
C ASN A 160 17.02 -12.70 23.34
N HIS A 161 17.47 -13.76 22.67
CA HIS A 161 17.11 -15.16 22.99
C HIS A 161 15.60 -15.46 22.95
N ALA A 162 14.81 -14.64 22.25
CA ALA A 162 13.36 -14.83 22.11
C ALA A 162 13.00 -16.19 21.49
N SER A 163 11.83 -16.71 21.83
CA SER A 163 11.32 -18.02 21.38
C SER A 163 9.81 -17.98 21.13
N ILE A 164 9.30 -18.88 20.28
CA ILE A 164 7.87 -19.10 20.09
C ILE A 164 7.48 -20.42 20.76
N ASP A 165 6.53 -20.36 21.70
CA ASP A 165 6.03 -21.51 22.46
C ASP A 165 4.55 -21.80 22.16
N LEU A 166 4.28 -22.94 21.55
CA LEU A 166 2.93 -23.42 21.22
C LEU A 166 2.44 -24.52 22.18
N THR A 167 3.17 -24.79 23.27
CA THR A 167 2.84 -25.85 24.22
C THR A 167 1.41 -25.65 24.80
N PRO A 168 0.49 -26.63 24.61
CA PRO A 168 -0.87 -26.53 25.12
C PRO A 168 -0.95 -26.39 26.63
N LEU A 169 -2.00 -25.73 27.12
CA LEU A 169 -2.25 -25.66 28.56
C LEU A 169 -2.65 -27.04 29.11
N GLY A 170 -2.02 -27.43 30.22
CA GLY A 170 -2.39 -28.62 30.98
C GLY A 170 -3.64 -28.41 31.83
N PHE A 171 -4.14 -29.48 32.44
CA PHE A 171 -5.28 -29.43 33.35
C PHE A 171 -4.90 -28.83 34.71
N SER A 172 -5.71 -27.88 35.20
CA SER A 172 -5.55 -27.28 36.53
C SER A 172 -6.14 -28.15 37.65
N GLN A 173 -7.15 -28.96 37.34
CA GLN A 173 -7.86 -29.82 38.30
C GLN A 173 -7.55 -31.31 38.09
N ARG A 174 -7.58 -32.08 39.19
CA ARG A 174 -7.53 -33.55 39.15
C ARG A 174 -8.84 -34.11 38.62
N ALA A 175 -8.79 -35.34 38.11
CA ALA A 175 -9.99 -36.07 37.70
C ALA A 175 -10.95 -36.27 38.88
N THR A 176 -12.26 -36.24 38.61
CA THR A 176 -13.29 -36.58 39.59
C THR A 176 -13.37 -38.10 39.73
N HIS A 177 -13.34 -38.62 40.95
CA HIS A 177 -13.48 -40.06 41.18
C HIS A 177 -14.86 -40.56 40.72
N PRO A 178 -14.98 -41.72 40.03
CA PRO A 178 -13.93 -42.70 39.70
C PRO A 178 -13.24 -42.51 38.34
N SER A 179 -13.56 -41.44 37.59
CA SER A 179 -13.06 -41.20 36.24
C SER A 179 -11.54 -41.06 36.19
N ASN A 180 -10.91 -41.66 35.18
CA ASN A 180 -9.49 -41.47 34.90
C ASN A 180 -9.20 -40.03 34.49
N GLY A 181 -7.93 -39.62 34.62
CA GLY A 181 -7.46 -38.36 34.07
C GLY A 181 -7.52 -38.35 32.56
N GLU A 182 -7.96 -37.21 32.02
CA GLU A 182 -7.97 -36.95 30.59
C GLU A 182 -6.56 -36.83 30.01
N VAL A 183 -6.43 -37.24 28.75
CA VAL A 183 -5.17 -37.15 27.99
C VAL A 183 -4.84 -35.67 27.73
N GLY A 184 -3.56 -35.32 27.84
CA GLY A 184 -3.05 -33.99 27.52
C GLY A 184 -3.28 -33.68 26.03
N ARG A 185 -3.43 -32.40 25.70
CA ARG A 185 -3.63 -31.98 24.32
C ARG A 185 -2.33 -32.13 23.53
N ASP A 186 -2.43 -32.59 22.29
CA ASP A 186 -1.32 -32.57 21.35
C ASP A 186 -0.92 -31.13 21.04
N ALA A 187 0.36 -30.89 20.80
CA ALA A 187 0.82 -29.58 20.35
C ALA A 187 0.41 -29.34 18.88
N GLY A 188 0.23 -28.07 18.51
CA GLY A 188 -0.05 -27.68 17.14
C GLY A 188 1.16 -27.86 16.21
N GLU A 189 1.12 -27.18 15.07
CA GLU A 189 2.18 -27.24 14.06
C GLU A 189 2.88 -25.89 13.85
N ILE A 190 4.13 -25.93 13.38
CA ILE A 190 4.83 -24.80 12.79
C ILE A 190 5.22 -25.13 11.36
N ILE A 191 4.83 -24.27 10.43
CA ILE A 191 5.25 -24.33 9.02
C ILE A 191 6.04 -23.06 8.69
N LEU A 192 7.31 -23.19 8.30
CA LEU A 192 8.21 -22.09 7.97
C LEU A 192 8.57 -22.08 6.48
N ALA A 193 7.83 -21.30 5.71
CA ALA A 193 8.20 -20.93 4.34
C ALA A 193 9.09 -19.68 4.40
N ILE A 194 10.36 -19.85 4.78
CA ILE A 194 11.29 -18.72 4.95
C ILE A 194 12.55 -18.83 4.09
N LYS A 195 13.09 -17.70 3.60
CA LYS A 195 14.37 -17.69 2.87
C LYS A 195 15.60 -17.63 3.77
N LYS A 196 15.50 -16.94 4.90
CA LYS A 196 16.62 -16.74 5.83
C LYS A 196 16.11 -16.72 7.28
N LEU A 197 16.85 -17.37 8.17
CA LEU A 197 16.67 -17.32 9.61
C LEU A 197 17.93 -16.73 10.24
N ASN A 198 17.77 -15.64 11.00
CA ASN A 198 18.87 -15.00 11.72
C ASN A 198 18.67 -15.16 13.23
N PHE A 199 19.68 -15.66 13.92
CA PHE A 199 19.75 -15.80 15.38
C PHE A 199 21.23 -15.79 15.81
N ASP A 200 21.49 -15.62 17.10
CA ASP A 200 22.85 -15.75 17.64
C ASP A 200 23.41 -17.17 17.39
N PRO A 201 24.52 -17.34 16.62
CA PRO A 201 25.09 -18.65 16.34
C PRO A 201 25.53 -19.44 17.57
N GLN A 202 25.79 -18.77 18.70
CA GLN A 202 26.18 -19.42 19.97
C GLN A 202 24.98 -19.83 20.83
N ARG A 203 23.76 -19.56 20.36
CA ARG A 203 22.53 -19.85 21.08
C ARG A 203 22.36 -21.35 21.37
N LYS A 204 21.98 -21.65 22.62
CA LYS A 204 21.61 -23.00 23.08
C LYS A 204 20.13 -23.15 23.45
N SER A 205 19.43 -22.04 23.66
CA SER A 205 18.00 -22.04 23.95
C SER A 205 17.19 -22.29 22.69
N ALA A 206 16.08 -23.01 22.81
CA ALA A 206 15.20 -23.29 21.68
C ALA A 206 14.61 -22.00 21.08
N LEU A 207 14.51 -21.96 19.75
CA LEU A 207 13.78 -20.94 18.99
C LEU A 207 12.28 -21.26 18.96
N PHE A 208 11.96 -22.55 18.81
CA PHE A 208 10.59 -23.04 18.63
C PHE A 208 10.31 -24.17 19.63
N ILE A 209 9.17 -24.09 20.32
CA ILE A 209 8.76 -25.04 21.36
C ILE A 209 7.34 -25.51 21.04
N LEU A 210 7.20 -26.80 20.73
CA LEU A 210 5.93 -27.47 20.42
C LEU A 210 5.82 -28.76 21.24
N ASN A 211 5.98 -28.63 22.56
CA ASN A 211 5.85 -29.79 23.44
C ASN A 211 4.36 -30.14 23.63
N GLY A 212 4.07 -31.43 23.81
CA GLY A 212 2.71 -31.86 24.13
C GLY A 212 2.22 -31.31 25.48
N GLY A 213 0.91 -31.12 25.59
CA GLY A 213 0.25 -30.68 26.81
C GLY A 213 0.35 -31.73 27.92
N LYS A 214 0.40 -31.29 29.18
CA LYS A 214 0.45 -32.19 30.34
C LYS A 214 -0.89 -32.94 30.53
N GLY A 215 -0.82 -34.24 30.75
CA GLY A 215 -2.00 -35.07 31.07
C GLY A 215 -2.62 -34.72 32.42
N GLN A 216 -3.93 -34.97 32.58
CA GLN A 216 -4.64 -34.68 33.81
C GLN A 216 -4.20 -35.63 34.94
N ALA A 217 -3.95 -35.09 36.13
CA ALA A 217 -3.68 -35.91 37.31
C ALA A 217 -4.91 -36.77 37.69
N GLY A 218 -4.64 -37.99 38.18
CA GLY A 218 -5.69 -38.90 38.64
C GLY A 218 -6.43 -38.36 39.87
N SER A 219 -7.62 -38.91 40.15
CA SER A 219 -8.38 -38.55 41.34
C SER A 219 -7.63 -38.91 42.63
N SER A 220 -7.90 -38.18 43.71
CA SER A 220 -7.15 -38.33 44.98
C SER A 220 -7.43 -39.62 45.77
N GLY A 221 -8.32 -40.49 45.30
CA GLY A 221 -8.81 -41.66 46.05
C GLY A 221 -9.62 -41.28 47.29
N ILE A 222 -10.12 -42.27 48.02
CA ILE A 222 -10.92 -42.08 49.25
C ILE A 222 -10.23 -42.81 50.39
N LYS A 223 -9.90 -42.07 51.46
CA LYS A 223 -9.37 -42.69 52.69
C LYS A 223 -10.44 -43.56 53.34
N GLY A 224 -10.01 -44.69 53.88
CA GLY A 224 -10.92 -45.55 54.63
C GLY A 224 -11.48 -44.86 55.87
N ALA A 225 -12.76 -45.05 56.15
CA ALA A 225 -13.39 -44.50 57.36
C ALA A 225 -12.78 -45.16 58.61
N ASN A 226 -12.46 -44.37 59.64
CA ASN A 226 -11.98 -44.95 60.89
C ASN A 226 -13.07 -45.80 61.55
N GLY A 227 -12.65 -46.89 62.20
CA GLY A 227 -13.54 -47.71 63.02
C GLY A 227 -14.14 -46.91 64.18
N SER A 228 -15.29 -47.36 64.67
CA SER A 228 -16.03 -46.69 65.74
C SER A 228 -15.24 -46.72 67.05
N ARG A 229 -15.43 -45.67 67.85
CA ARG A 229 -14.83 -45.56 69.18
C ARG A 229 -15.87 -45.92 70.23
N MET A 230 -15.52 -46.86 71.10
CA MET A 230 -16.31 -47.27 72.25
C MET A 230 -15.64 -46.78 73.53
N ARG A 231 -16.46 -46.56 74.57
CA ARG A 231 -15.98 -46.24 75.90
C ARG A 231 -15.36 -47.49 76.52
N ASP A 232 -14.07 -47.41 76.85
CA ASP A 232 -13.38 -48.47 77.58
C ASP A 232 -13.70 -48.34 79.08
N LEU A 233 -14.28 -49.38 79.67
CA LEU A 233 -14.57 -49.48 81.11
C LEU A 233 -13.34 -49.98 81.91
N GLY A 234 -12.21 -50.23 81.24
CA GLY A 234 -10.96 -50.73 81.79
C GLY A 234 -10.56 -52.07 81.18
N GLY A 235 -9.29 -52.21 80.77
CA GLY A 235 -8.77 -53.47 80.20
C GLY A 235 -9.37 -53.87 78.84
N GLY A 236 -9.99 -52.92 78.11
CA GLY A 236 -10.66 -53.18 76.84
C GLY A 236 -12.12 -53.65 77.00
N VAL A 237 -12.70 -53.62 78.19
CA VAL A 237 -14.10 -54.03 78.38
C VAL A 237 -15.03 -52.92 77.88
N VAL A 238 -15.83 -53.21 76.85
CA VAL A 238 -16.75 -52.22 76.24
C VAL A 238 -18.20 -52.45 76.65
N PHE A 239 -18.52 -53.65 77.13
CA PHE A 239 -19.82 -54.02 77.66
C PHE A 239 -19.67 -54.99 78.82
N LYS A 240 -20.42 -54.75 79.89
CA LYS A 240 -20.41 -55.56 81.09
C LYS A 240 -21.85 -55.83 81.53
N ARG A 241 -22.19 -57.10 81.71
CA ARG A 241 -23.47 -57.55 82.25
C ARG A 241 -23.21 -58.29 83.55
N GLU A 242 -23.80 -57.82 84.63
CA GLU A 242 -23.66 -58.42 85.95
C GLU A 242 -24.99 -59.05 86.37
N GLU A 243 -24.96 -60.34 86.64
CA GLU A 243 -26.07 -61.10 87.20
C GLU A 243 -25.79 -61.28 88.68
N ILE A 244 -26.59 -60.60 89.53
CA ILE A 244 -26.37 -60.56 90.98
C ILE A 244 -27.40 -61.46 91.64
N GLU A 245 -26.93 -62.52 92.30
CA GLU A 245 -27.75 -63.46 93.07
C GLU A 245 -28.00 -62.88 94.46
N SER A 246 -29.27 -62.62 94.77
CA SER A 246 -29.72 -62.27 96.11
C SER A 246 -30.48 -63.45 96.69
N CYS A 247 -30.04 -63.96 97.83
CA CYS A 247 -30.70 -65.07 98.52
C CYS A 247 -31.22 -64.64 99.89
N GLU A 248 -32.49 -64.90 100.14
CA GLU A 248 -33.10 -64.71 101.44
C GLU A 248 -33.20 -66.05 102.17
N VAL A 249 -32.89 -66.05 103.47
CA VAL A 249 -33.00 -67.24 104.32
C VAL A 249 -34.45 -67.36 104.77
N ILE A 250 -35.13 -68.39 104.29
CA ILE A 250 -36.47 -68.73 104.76
C ILE A 250 -36.28 -69.64 105.98
N ASP A 251 -36.22 -69.05 107.18
CA ASP A 251 -36.25 -69.84 108.42
C ASP A 251 -37.63 -70.47 108.58
N ASN A 252 -37.67 -71.80 108.56
CA ASN A 252 -38.86 -72.56 108.94
C ASN A 252 -38.69 -72.99 110.42
N PRO A 253 -39.39 -72.40 111.40
CA PRO A 253 -39.07 -72.52 112.84
C PRO A 253 -39.42 -73.86 113.51
N ARG A 254 -39.51 -74.98 112.77
CA ARG A 254 -39.89 -76.28 113.36
C ARG A 254 -38.92 -77.36 112.88
N PHE A 255 -38.36 -78.10 113.84
CA PHE A 255 -37.46 -79.25 113.72
C PHE A 255 -35.96 -78.99 113.95
N ASP A 256 -35.63 -78.78 115.22
CA ASP A 256 -34.30 -78.78 115.79
C ASP A 256 -33.98 -80.20 116.31
N ARG A 257 -33.34 -81.06 115.47
CA ARG A 257 -32.64 -82.32 115.85
C ARG A 257 -32.28 -83.24 114.66
N VAL A 258 -31.88 -82.73 113.50
CA VAL A 258 -31.02 -83.50 112.56
C VAL A 258 -30.18 -82.48 111.79
N LYS A 259 -28.86 -82.71 111.67
CA LYS A 259 -27.98 -81.94 110.79
C LYS A 259 -28.47 -82.04 109.33
N VAL A 260 -29.36 -81.15 108.88
CA VAL A 260 -29.76 -81.05 107.46
C VAL A 260 -30.05 -79.59 107.07
N ASN A 261 -29.16 -79.06 106.24
CA ASN A 261 -29.32 -78.03 105.19
C ASN A 261 -30.43 -76.97 105.33
N LYS A 262 -30.03 -75.73 105.66
CA LYS A 262 -30.81 -74.50 105.42
C LYS A 262 -31.21 -74.40 103.93
N ARG A 263 -32.50 -74.23 103.60
CA ARG A 263 -32.95 -73.96 102.22
C ARG A 263 -32.91 -72.46 101.95
N LEU A 264 -32.12 -72.04 100.96
CA LEU A 264 -32.10 -70.66 100.47
C LEU A 264 -33.05 -70.49 99.27
N HIS A 265 -33.77 -69.36 99.22
CA HIS A 265 -34.47 -68.92 98.01
C HIS A 265 -33.68 -67.78 97.38
N CYS A 266 -33.26 -67.96 96.12
CA CYS A 266 -32.38 -67.02 95.43
C CYS A 266 -33.07 -66.47 94.18
N SER A 267 -32.97 -65.15 93.96
CA SER A 267 -33.40 -64.46 92.75
C SER A 267 -32.23 -63.71 92.12
N THR A 268 -32.31 -63.41 90.81
CA THR A 268 -31.23 -62.72 90.09
C THR A 268 -31.70 -61.42 89.45
N THR A 269 -30.93 -60.35 89.66
CA THR A 269 -31.12 -59.05 88.99
C THR A 269 -29.97 -58.80 88.00
N ILE A 270 -30.28 -58.24 86.84
CA ILE A 270 -29.30 -57.95 85.78
C ILE A 270 -28.99 -56.45 85.75
N ARG A 271 -27.71 -56.09 85.85
CA ARG A 271 -27.21 -54.74 85.63
C ARG A 271 -26.29 -54.72 84.41
N THR A 272 -26.44 -53.73 83.53
CA THR A 272 -25.55 -53.54 82.38
C THR A 272 -24.81 -52.21 82.43
N GLU A 273 -23.57 -52.19 81.95
CA GLU A 273 -22.71 -51.01 81.85
C GLU A 273 -21.94 -51.03 80.52
N GLY A 274 -21.73 -49.87 79.90
CA GLY A 274 -21.08 -49.73 78.59
C GLY A 274 -22.03 -49.87 77.41
N THR A 275 -21.48 -50.07 76.22
CA THR A 275 -22.25 -50.15 74.97
C THR A 275 -22.28 -51.59 74.50
N ASN A 276 -23.47 -52.17 74.30
CA ASN A 276 -23.62 -53.52 73.73
C ASN A 276 -23.36 -53.55 72.21
N SER A 277 -22.31 -52.88 71.76
CA SER A 277 -21.82 -52.89 70.40
C SER A 277 -20.30 -52.82 70.42
N ARG A 278 -19.67 -53.49 69.46
CA ARG A 278 -18.20 -53.57 69.38
C ARG A 278 -17.62 -52.42 68.56
N PRO A 279 -16.37 -51.99 68.84
CA PRO A 279 -15.62 -51.15 67.93
C PRO A 279 -15.60 -51.78 66.54
N THR A 280 -15.97 -51.01 65.51
CA THR A 280 -15.95 -51.50 64.14
C THR A 280 -14.53 -51.50 63.57
N ASN A 281 -14.30 -52.27 62.51
CA ASN A 281 -13.05 -52.19 61.76
C ASN A 281 -12.92 -50.82 61.07
N GLY A 282 -11.67 -50.43 60.79
CA GLY A 282 -11.45 -49.36 59.82
C GLY A 282 -11.89 -49.80 58.43
N GLY A 283 -12.60 -48.95 57.70
CA GLY A 283 -12.93 -49.18 56.30
C GLY A 283 -11.67 -49.22 55.44
N ASN A 284 -11.70 -49.99 54.34
CA ASN A 284 -10.62 -50.03 53.37
C ASN A 284 -10.53 -48.69 52.61
N ALA A 285 -9.32 -48.33 52.18
CA ALA A 285 -9.15 -47.22 51.26
C ALA A 285 -9.63 -47.59 49.84
N VAL A 286 -10.04 -46.57 49.08
CA VAL A 286 -10.37 -46.69 47.66
C VAL A 286 -9.28 -45.98 46.86
N ALA A 287 -8.74 -46.68 45.86
CA ALA A 287 -7.68 -46.15 45.01
C ALA A 287 -8.15 -44.91 44.24
N GLY A 288 -7.21 -43.99 44.00
CA GLY A 288 -7.39 -42.96 42.99
C GLY A 288 -7.55 -43.56 41.59
N SER A 289 -8.01 -42.73 40.67
CA SER A 289 -8.12 -43.13 39.26
C SER A 289 -6.78 -42.96 38.53
N ARG A 290 -6.66 -43.58 37.36
CA ARG A 290 -5.42 -43.52 36.57
C ARG A 290 -5.21 -42.11 36.03
N PRO A 291 -4.01 -41.53 36.12
CA PRO A 291 -3.72 -40.26 35.46
C PRO A 291 -3.75 -40.36 33.94
N GLY A 292 -4.07 -39.26 33.27
CA GLY A 292 -4.04 -39.17 31.82
C GLY A 292 -2.62 -39.14 31.26
N LEU A 293 -2.45 -39.68 30.06
CA LEU A 293 -1.21 -39.61 29.29
C LEU A 293 -0.96 -38.14 28.87
N GLY A 294 0.29 -37.71 28.75
CA GLY A 294 0.57 -36.41 28.13
C GLY A 294 0.31 -36.42 26.61
N GLY A 295 0.03 -35.26 26.03
CA GLY A 295 -0.20 -35.13 24.59
C GLY A 295 1.07 -35.35 23.77
N LYS A 296 0.91 -35.58 22.48
CA LYS A 296 2.02 -35.70 21.51
C LYS A 296 2.71 -34.34 21.31
N GLY A 297 4.01 -34.35 21.06
CA GLY A 297 4.73 -33.19 20.54
C GLY A 297 4.23 -32.79 19.14
N GLY A 298 4.40 -31.52 18.79
CA GLY A 298 3.87 -30.94 17.55
C GLY A 298 4.64 -31.30 16.29
N GLU A 299 4.20 -30.73 15.17
CA GLU A 299 4.82 -30.92 13.86
C GLU A 299 5.59 -29.65 13.47
N PHE A 300 6.83 -29.80 13.00
CA PHE A 300 7.67 -28.69 12.57
C PHE A 300 8.18 -28.95 11.16
N ILE A 301 7.77 -28.11 10.22
CA ILE A 301 8.13 -28.22 8.81
C ILE A 301 8.82 -26.92 8.38
N SER A 302 10.02 -27.00 7.82
CA SER A 302 10.78 -25.82 7.37
C SER A 302 11.28 -25.98 5.94
N TYR A 303 11.37 -24.89 5.19
CA TYR A 303 12.05 -24.89 3.89
C TYR A 303 13.59 -24.93 4.03
N ILE A 304 14.11 -24.24 5.04
CA ILE A 304 15.56 -24.14 5.30
C ILE A 304 15.97 -25.10 6.42
N ASP A 305 17.25 -25.46 6.44
CA ASP A 305 17.84 -26.24 7.53
C ASP A 305 17.93 -25.41 8.81
N ILE A 306 17.51 -26.01 9.93
CA ILE A 306 17.50 -25.41 11.26
C ILE A 306 18.05 -26.45 12.24
N PRO A 307 19.04 -26.12 13.08
CA PRO A 307 19.60 -27.06 14.03
C PRO A 307 18.51 -27.69 14.90
N ARG A 308 18.42 -29.03 14.90
CA ARG A 308 17.40 -29.78 15.64
C ARG A 308 17.37 -29.45 17.14
N SER A 309 18.52 -29.10 17.71
CA SER A 309 18.68 -28.67 19.11
C SER A 309 17.95 -27.37 19.45
N LEU A 310 17.61 -26.55 18.46
CA LEU A 310 16.89 -25.29 18.62
C LEU A 310 15.37 -25.45 18.48
N VAL A 311 14.87 -26.68 18.28
CA VAL A 311 13.44 -27.00 18.20
C VAL A 311 13.10 -28.03 19.26
N LEU A 312 12.10 -27.78 20.11
CA LEU A 312 11.63 -28.74 21.11
C LEU A 312 10.30 -29.33 20.68
N LEU A 313 10.25 -30.65 20.54
CA LEU A 313 9.08 -31.41 20.08
C LEU A 313 8.78 -32.57 21.04
N GLN A 314 9.00 -32.39 22.34
CA GLN A 314 8.86 -33.50 23.29
C GLN A 314 7.39 -33.80 23.57
N GLY A 315 7.08 -35.09 23.79
CA GLY A 315 5.77 -35.47 24.32
C GLY A 315 5.51 -34.82 25.69
N GLY A 316 4.26 -34.43 25.94
CA GLY A 316 3.83 -33.85 27.21
C GLY A 316 4.01 -34.83 28.36
N LYS A 317 4.25 -34.35 29.57
CA LYS A 317 4.32 -35.22 30.76
C LYS A 317 2.94 -35.76 31.12
N SER A 318 2.88 -37.02 31.54
CA SER A 318 1.64 -37.60 32.06
C SER A 318 1.22 -36.97 33.39
N GLY A 319 -0.06 -37.12 33.72
CA GLY A 319 -0.62 -36.68 34.99
C GLY A 319 0.00 -37.41 36.19
N GLN A 320 -0.08 -36.79 37.36
CA GLN A 320 0.43 -37.39 38.60
C GLN A 320 -0.58 -38.36 39.21
N SER A 321 -0.09 -39.50 39.71
CA SER A 321 -0.88 -40.44 40.53
C SER A 321 -1.11 -39.89 41.93
N ALA A 322 -2.20 -40.31 42.58
CA ALA A 322 -2.45 -40.02 43.99
C ALA A 322 -1.56 -40.84 44.94
N GLY A 323 -0.80 -41.81 44.41
CA GLY A 323 0.11 -42.64 45.21
C GLY A 323 -0.65 -43.57 46.16
N THR A 324 -0.12 -43.75 47.37
CA THR A 324 -0.69 -44.68 48.36
C THR A 324 -1.76 -43.98 49.21
N ILE A 325 -2.97 -44.53 49.21
CA ILE A 325 -4.10 -44.06 50.01
C ILE A 325 -4.26 -44.96 51.23
N ARG A 326 -4.34 -44.33 52.41
CA ARG A 326 -4.40 -45.05 53.68
C ARG A 326 -5.82 -45.49 54.03
N GLY A 327 -5.96 -46.74 54.47
CA GLY A 327 -7.18 -47.28 55.06
C GLY A 327 -7.46 -46.67 56.43
N GLY A 328 -8.69 -46.85 56.91
CA GLY A 328 -9.14 -46.32 58.18
C GLY A 328 -8.44 -46.99 59.35
N ASN A 329 -8.19 -46.24 60.41
CA ASN A 329 -7.68 -46.81 61.66
C ASN A 329 -8.69 -47.81 62.25
N ALA A 330 -8.19 -48.83 62.96
CA ALA A 330 -9.04 -49.77 63.69
C ALA A 330 -9.92 -49.04 64.72
N GLY A 331 -11.11 -49.58 65.03
CA GLY A 331 -11.94 -49.09 66.12
C GLY A 331 -11.23 -49.13 67.47
N SER A 332 -11.62 -48.26 68.39
CA SER A 332 -10.96 -48.11 69.69
C SER A 332 -11.91 -48.51 70.83
N PRO A 333 -11.52 -49.36 71.81
CA PRO A 333 -10.24 -50.06 71.89
C PRO A 333 -10.09 -51.15 70.80
N THR A 334 -8.87 -51.41 70.34
CA THR A 334 -8.60 -52.38 69.25
C THR A 334 -8.91 -53.81 69.66
N ILE A 335 -8.69 -54.14 70.93
CA ILE A 335 -9.14 -55.38 71.54
C ILE A 335 -10.27 -54.99 72.49
N SER A 336 -11.45 -55.57 72.28
CA SER A 336 -12.63 -55.33 73.11
C SER A 336 -13.13 -56.60 73.78
N PHE A 337 -13.74 -56.47 74.96
CA PHE A 337 -14.33 -57.58 75.70
C PHE A 337 -15.78 -57.28 76.07
N HIS A 338 -16.65 -58.26 75.91
CA HIS A 338 -17.97 -58.31 76.55
C HIS A 338 -17.87 -59.28 77.71
N GLN A 339 -18.15 -58.83 78.93
CA GLN A 339 -18.03 -59.64 80.14
C GLN A 339 -19.39 -59.91 80.77
N ASP A 340 -19.68 -61.18 81.01
CA ASP A 340 -20.77 -61.60 81.89
C ASP A 340 -20.18 -62.00 83.24
N ILE A 341 -20.56 -61.27 84.29
CA ILE A 341 -20.07 -61.49 85.65
C ILE A 341 -21.24 -61.96 86.50
N PHE A 342 -21.05 -63.07 87.20
CA PHE A 342 -21.98 -63.50 88.24
C PHE A 342 -21.45 -63.12 89.60
N VAL A 343 -22.27 -62.45 90.39
CA VAL A 343 -21.95 -62.11 91.77
C VAL A 343 -22.83 -62.99 92.64
N ASN A 344 -22.21 -63.92 93.37
CA ASN A 344 -22.97 -64.81 94.25
C ASN A 344 -23.46 -64.05 95.50
N ARG A 345 -24.30 -64.72 96.30
CA ARG A 345 -24.86 -64.18 97.56
C ARG A 345 -23.84 -63.65 98.59
N ASN A 346 -22.56 -64.00 98.49
CA ASN A 346 -21.48 -63.55 99.39
C ASN A 346 -20.68 -62.35 98.82
N GLY A 347 -21.10 -61.79 97.67
CA GLY A 347 -20.37 -60.71 96.99
C GLY A 347 -19.16 -61.19 96.18
N HIS A 348 -18.95 -62.50 96.05
CA HIS A 348 -17.85 -63.05 95.26
C HIS A 348 -18.16 -62.96 93.77
N ARG A 349 -17.29 -62.31 93.00
CA ARG A 349 -17.46 -62.04 91.57
C ARG A 349 -16.78 -63.14 90.76
N VAL A 350 -17.53 -63.82 89.91
CA VAL A 350 -17.01 -64.83 88.97
C VAL A 350 -17.32 -64.36 87.55
N VAL A 351 -16.28 -64.15 86.74
CA VAL A 351 -16.44 -63.91 85.29
C VAL A 351 -16.91 -65.22 84.67
N ARG A 352 -18.19 -65.28 84.26
CA ARG A 352 -18.76 -66.45 83.58
C ARG A 352 -18.37 -66.50 82.11
N SER A 353 -18.30 -65.34 81.46
CA SER A 353 -17.90 -65.23 80.05
C SER A 353 -17.10 -63.94 79.86
N SER A 354 -16.09 -63.99 78.98
CA SER A 354 -15.35 -62.82 78.52
C SER A 354 -15.06 -62.99 77.04
N VAL A 355 -15.97 -62.54 76.20
CA VAL A 355 -15.88 -62.73 74.75
C VAL A 355 -15.03 -61.63 74.14
N ARG A 356 -13.88 -62.03 73.58
CA ARG A 356 -12.93 -61.13 72.90
C ARG A 356 -13.44 -60.76 71.50
N GLY A 357 -13.39 -59.47 71.18
CA GLY A 357 -13.46 -58.92 69.83
C GLY A 357 -12.16 -58.21 69.48
N VAL A 358 -11.77 -58.23 68.19
CA VAL A 358 -10.60 -57.48 67.70
C VAL A 358 -11.05 -56.68 66.49
N SER A 359 -10.83 -55.36 66.52
CA SER A 359 -11.00 -54.52 65.34
C SER A 359 -9.67 -54.44 64.59
N SER A 360 -9.73 -54.41 63.26
CA SER A 360 -8.56 -54.30 62.40
C SER A 360 -8.51 -52.95 61.68
N LYS A 361 -7.29 -52.51 61.33
CA LYS A 361 -7.09 -51.40 60.41
C LYS A 361 -7.62 -51.80 59.03
N GLY A 362 -8.22 -50.87 58.30
CA GLY A 362 -8.55 -51.08 56.89
C GLY A 362 -7.30 -51.16 56.02
N ALA A 363 -7.41 -51.86 54.89
CA ALA A 363 -6.31 -52.01 53.94
C ALA A 363 -5.96 -50.66 53.28
N ASP A 364 -4.66 -50.38 53.15
CA ASP A 364 -4.13 -49.31 52.31
C ASP A 364 -4.17 -49.77 50.84
N VAL A 365 -4.24 -48.84 49.89
CA VAL A 365 -4.29 -49.15 48.46
C VAL A 365 -3.42 -48.19 47.64
N ILE A 366 -2.72 -48.71 46.64
CA ILE A 366 -1.88 -47.92 45.73
C ILE A 366 -2.72 -47.51 44.51
N SER A 367 -2.73 -46.22 44.21
CA SER A 367 -3.40 -45.68 43.02
C SER A 367 -2.58 -46.00 41.77
N PRO A 368 -3.23 -46.37 40.65
CA PRO A 368 -2.53 -46.67 39.39
C PRO A 368 -1.68 -45.50 38.89
N SER A 369 -0.54 -45.82 38.28
CA SER A 369 0.30 -44.87 37.55
C SER A 369 -0.19 -44.66 36.12
N ALA A 370 0.27 -43.60 35.47
CA ALA A 370 0.00 -43.36 34.04
C ALA A 370 0.57 -44.50 33.18
N LEU A 371 0.01 -44.69 31.97
CA LEU A 371 0.43 -45.75 31.04
C LEU A 371 1.87 -45.57 30.52
N LYS A 372 2.30 -44.32 30.33
CA LYS A 372 3.68 -43.93 30.01
C LYS A 372 4.03 -42.68 30.81
N GLU A 373 5.32 -42.36 30.95
CA GLU A 373 5.77 -41.14 31.64
C GLU A 373 5.46 -39.86 30.85
N SER A 374 5.45 -39.94 29.52
CA SER A 374 5.12 -38.85 28.61
C SER A 374 4.36 -39.34 27.37
N GLY A 375 3.77 -38.39 26.64
CA GLY A 375 3.28 -38.59 25.28
C GLY A 375 4.42 -38.89 24.30
N GLU A 376 4.05 -39.09 23.04
CA GLU A 376 5.01 -39.33 21.96
C GLU A 376 5.67 -38.02 21.50
N ASP A 377 6.93 -38.10 21.08
CA ASP A 377 7.62 -36.96 20.49
C ASP A 377 7.01 -36.58 19.14
N GLY A 378 7.16 -35.31 18.78
CA GLY A 378 6.66 -34.72 17.56
C GLY A 378 7.53 -34.98 16.33
N PHE A 379 7.16 -34.34 15.22
CA PHE A 379 7.75 -34.57 13.91
C PHE A 379 8.54 -33.34 13.43
N PHE A 380 9.73 -33.55 12.85
CA PHE A 380 10.57 -32.51 12.27
C PHE A 380 10.90 -32.87 10.82
N ASP A 381 10.62 -31.97 9.88
CA ASP A 381 10.89 -32.17 8.46
C ASP A 381 11.40 -30.92 7.75
N ILE A 382 12.23 -31.14 6.73
CA ILE A 382 12.70 -30.10 5.82
C ILE A 382 12.09 -30.36 4.44
N SER A 383 11.13 -29.53 4.04
CA SER A 383 10.33 -29.77 2.85
C SER A 383 10.60 -28.74 1.74
N PRO A 384 11.04 -29.17 0.54
CA PRO A 384 11.23 -28.27 -0.59
C PRO A 384 9.91 -27.76 -1.19
N LEU A 385 8.77 -28.36 -0.82
CA LEU A 385 7.45 -28.00 -1.34
C LEU A 385 6.96 -26.63 -0.87
N ILE A 386 7.50 -26.12 0.25
CA ILE A 386 7.15 -24.82 0.85
C ILE A 386 8.19 -23.73 0.57
N LYS A 387 8.89 -23.83 -0.55
CA LYS A 387 9.97 -22.90 -0.96
C LYS A 387 9.53 -21.44 -1.18
N ASN A 388 8.28 -21.22 -1.56
CA ASN A 388 7.79 -19.89 -1.92
C ASN A 388 7.28 -19.18 -0.67
N TRP A 389 7.94 -18.08 -0.30
CA TRP A 389 7.57 -17.25 0.86
C TRP A 389 6.76 -16.02 0.45
N GLU A 390 6.70 -15.69 -0.84
CA GLU A 390 6.00 -14.51 -1.34
C GLU A 390 4.46 -14.70 -1.26
N GLY A 391 3.92 -14.63 -0.03
CA GLY A 391 2.49 -14.69 0.26
C GLY A 391 1.73 -13.47 -0.30
N LEU A 392 0.43 -13.63 -0.57
CA LEU A 392 -0.41 -12.57 -1.15
C LEU A 392 -0.50 -11.32 -0.25
N GLY A 393 -0.58 -11.53 1.07
CA GLY A 393 -0.63 -10.48 2.06
C GLY A 393 0.64 -9.64 2.11
N TYR A 394 1.82 -10.27 1.96
CA TYR A 394 3.07 -9.52 1.79
C TYR A 394 3.05 -8.69 0.50
N LEU A 395 2.65 -9.28 -0.64
CA LEU A 395 2.65 -8.57 -1.93
C LEU A 395 1.69 -7.38 -1.94
N GLU A 396 0.56 -7.49 -1.25
CA GLU A 396 -0.39 -6.40 -1.01
C GLU A 396 0.27 -5.24 -0.23
N LYS A 397 0.99 -5.54 0.86
CA LYS A 397 1.68 -4.52 1.66
C LYS A 397 2.91 -3.94 0.97
N GLU A 398 3.63 -4.72 0.17
CA GLU A 398 4.74 -4.22 -0.64
C GLU A 398 4.25 -3.28 -1.75
N LEU A 399 3.10 -3.58 -2.37
CA LEU A 399 2.49 -2.68 -3.36
C LEU A 399 2.05 -1.36 -2.71
N LEU A 400 1.46 -1.42 -1.51
CA LEU A 400 1.10 -0.22 -0.74
C LEU A 400 2.34 0.63 -0.41
N TYR A 401 3.42 0.01 0.07
CA TYR A 401 4.69 0.69 0.33
C TYR A 401 5.30 1.30 -0.95
N ALA A 402 5.24 0.58 -2.07
CA ALA A 402 5.71 1.08 -3.36
C ALA A 402 4.92 2.30 -3.84
N ASN A 403 3.59 2.30 -3.63
CA ASN A 403 2.73 3.43 -3.94
C ASN A 403 3.08 4.67 -3.09
N ASP A 404 3.32 4.48 -1.78
CA ASP A 404 3.72 5.55 -0.88
C ASP A 404 5.11 6.11 -1.23
N LEU A 405 6.06 5.28 -1.64
CA LEU A 405 7.32 5.75 -2.20
C LEU A 405 7.09 6.57 -3.48
N TYR A 406 6.21 6.10 -4.36
CA TYR A 406 5.98 6.74 -5.65
C TYR A 406 5.28 8.10 -5.52
N ILE A 407 4.21 8.19 -4.72
CA ILE A 407 3.49 9.46 -4.49
C ILE A 407 4.38 10.51 -3.82
N ASN A 408 5.37 10.08 -3.04
CA ASN A 408 6.35 10.95 -2.37
C ASN A 408 7.66 11.13 -3.17
N ASN A 409 7.64 10.82 -4.47
CA ASN A 409 8.74 11.06 -5.42
C ASN A 409 10.03 10.24 -5.18
N HIS A 410 9.96 9.11 -4.46
CA HIS A 410 11.07 8.16 -4.31
C HIS A 410 11.08 7.13 -5.45
N ILE A 411 11.23 7.62 -6.69
CA ILE A 411 11.05 6.84 -7.94
C ILE A 411 11.88 5.55 -7.99
N GLU A 412 13.18 5.61 -7.69
CA GLU A 412 14.04 4.42 -7.80
C GLU A 412 13.68 3.34 -6.76
N ARG A 413 13.42 3.74 -5.51
CA ARG A 413 12.95 2.82 -4.47
C ARG A 413 11.58 2.24 -4.82
N ALA A 414 10.68 3.04 -5.39
CA ALA A 414 9.38 2.57 -5.86
C ALA A 414 9.51 1.53 -6.98
N LYS A 415 10.39 1.77 -7.97
CA LYS A 415 10.68 0.80 -9.05
C LYS A 415 11.21 -0.53 -8.49
N GLU A 416 12.11 -0.49 -7.51
CA GLU A 416 12.63 -1.68 -6.85
C GLU A 416 11.50 -2.47 -6.16
N SER A 417 10.65 -1.80 -5.39
CA SER A 417 9.50 -2.43 -4.74
C SER A 417 8.48 -2.98 -5.74
N PHE A 418 8.12 -2.24 -6.80
CA PHE A 418 7.25 -2.75 -7.86
C PHE A 418 7.82 -3.99 -8.56
N ALA A 419 9.15 -4.04 -8.77
CA ALA A 419 9.80 -5.22 -9.33
C ALA A 419 9.72 -6.45 -8.41
N LYS A 420 9.79 -6.25 -7.08
CA LYS A 420 9.55 -7.34 -6.10
C LYS A 420 8.13 -7.87 -6.21
N VAL A 421 7.14 -6.99 -6.31
CA VAL A 421 5.73 -7.39 -6.47
C VAL A 421 5.51 -8.15 -7.78
N ASP A 422 6.02 -7.65 -8.91
CA ASP A 422 5.88 -8.32 -10.22
C ASP A 422 6.49 -9.73 -10.20
N LYS A 423 7.67 -9.85 -9.58
CA LYS A 423 8.35 -11.14 -9.41
C LYS A 423 7.53 -12.10 -8.55
N GLY A 424 7.02 -11.65 -7.40
CA GLY A 424 6.20 -12.47 -6.51
C GLY A 424 4.91 -12.95 -7.17
N LEU A 425 4.18 -12.04 -7.82
CA LEU A 425 2.95 -12.37 -8.56
C LEU A 425 3.19 -13.32 -9.73
N SER A 426 4.38 -13.32 -10.33
CA SER A 426 4.73 -14.23 -11.43
C SER A 426 4.95 -15.68 -10.95
N PHE A 427 5.32 -15.87 -9.68
CA PHE A 427 5.48 -17.21 -9.09
C PHE A 427 4.17 -17.80 -8.56
N LEU A 428 3.16 -16.97 -8.33
CA LEU A 428 1.82 -17.39 -7.96
C LEU A 428 1.07 -17.83 -9.22
N ASP A 429 0.63 -19.09 -9.27
CA ASP A 429 -0.15 -19.62 -10.40
C ASP A 429 -1.51 -18.89 -10.47
N VAL A 430 -1.61 -17.90 -11.35
CA VAL A 430 -2.77 -17.01 -11.54
C VAL A 430 -4.09 -17.80 -11.74
N ARG A 431 -4.02 -19.04 -12.24
CA ARG A 431 -5.20 -19.90 -12.43
C ARG A 431 -5.73 -20.55 -11.15
N LYS A 432 -4.93 -20.64 -10.08
CA LYS A 432 -5.33 -21.19 -8.77
C LYS A 432 -5.62 -20.11 -7.72
N VAL A 433 -5.10 -18.90 -7.89
CA VAL A 433 -4.96 -17.89 -6.81
C VAL A 433 -6.12 -16.87 -6.77
N GLY A 434 -7.01 -16.86 -7.76
CA GLY A 434 -8.30 -16.15 -7.69
C GLY A 434 -8.25 -14.65 -8.02
N VAL A 435 -9.39 -13.96 -7.80
CA VAL A 435 -9.65 -12.56 -8.22
C VAL A 435 -8.62 -11.58 -7.64
N LYS A 436 -8.17 -11.80 -6.40
CA LYS A 436 -7.24 -10.91 -5.69
C LYS A 436 -5.87 -10.81 -6.34
N SER A 437 -5.30 -11.90 -6.87
CA SER A 437 -4.03 -11.83 -7.61
C SER A 437 -4.14 -11.05 -8.91
N THR A 438 -5.28 -11.17 -9.61
CA THR A 438 -5.53 -10.44 -10.86
C THR A 438 -5.66 -8.94 -10.59
N PHE A 439 -6.35 -8.56 -9.51
CA PHE A 439 -6.43 -7.17 -9.06
C PHE A 439 -5.04 -6.58 -8.78
N LEU A 440 -4.20 -7.27 -7.98
CA LEU A 440 -2.84 -6.82 -7.69
C LEU A 440 -1.99 -6.69 -8.97
N LYS A 441 -2.13 -7.62 -9.92
CA LYS A 441 -1.44 -7.57 -11.22
C LYS A 441 -1.87 -6.37 -12.06
N GLY A 442 -3.17 -6.05 -12.08
CA GLY A 442 -3.73 -4.88 -12.78
C GLY A 442 -3.23 -3.57 -12.17
N ALA A 443 -3.36 -3.41 -10.85
CA ALA A 443 -2.88 -2.24 -10.12
C ALA A 443 -1.37 -2.01 -10.33
N LEU A 444 -0.57 -3.06 -10.21
CA LEU A 444 0.87 -3.00 -10.47
C LEU A 444 1.18 -2.59 -11.91
N SER A 445 0.45 -3.11 -12.90
CA SER A 445 0.69 -2.81 -14.31
C SER A 445 0.42 -1.34 -14.63
N GLU A 446 -0.63 -0.76 -14.05
CA GLU A 446 -0.90 0.69 -14.15
C GLU A 446 0.28 1.52 -13.59
N LYS A 447 0.78 1.15 -12.41
CA LYS A 447 1.90 1.88 -11.78
C LYS A 447 3.20 1.71 -12.56
N LEU A 448 3.50 0.50 -13.04
CA LEU A 448 4.66 0.22 -13.87
C LEU A 448 4.60 1.01 -15.19
N LEU A 449 3.44 1.10 -15.83
CA LEU A 449 3.26 1.90 -17.04
C LEU A 449 3.58 3.38 -16.78
N LYS A 450 3.02 3.96 -15.70
CA LYS A 450 3.26 5.36 -15.33
C LYS A 450 4.73 5.63 -14.99
N ILE A 451 5.33 4.81 -14.12
CA ILE A 451 6.69 5.06 -13.63
C ILE A 451 7.75 4.81 -14.71
N ASN A 452 7.54 3.82 -15.59
CA ASN A 452 8.40 3.59 -16.74
C ASN A 452 8.20 4.66 -17.84
N SER A 453 6.99 5.24 -17.93
CA SER A 453 6.74 6.43 -18.77
C SER A 453 7.18 7.74 -18.09
N GLN A 454 7.91 7.64 -16.98
CA GLN A 454 8.38 8.74 -16.14
C GLN A 454 7.30 9.79 -15.81
N ARG A 455 6.07 9.33 -15.64
CA ARG A 455 4.98 10.10 -15.07
C ARG A 455 5.04 10.04 -13.56
N ASP A 456 4.42 11.00 -12.89
CA ASP A 456 4.19 10.89 -11.45
C ASP A 456 3.11 9.85 -11.12
N TYR A 457 2.83 9.68 -9.83
CA TYR A 457 1.80 8.75 -9.32
C TYR A 457 0.41 8.93 -9.95
N TYR A 458 0.02 10.18 -10.23
CA TYR A 458 -1.28 10.54 -10.80
C TYR A 458 -1.30 10.49 -12.32
N GLY A 459 -0.14 10.42 -12.98
CA GLY A 459 0.01 10.31 -14.42
C GLY A 459 0.45 11.60 -15.11
N HIS A 460 0.82 12.64 -14.35
CA HIS A 460 1.28 13.91 -14.91
C HIS A 460 2.79 13.89 -15.19
N SER A 461 3.28 14.88 -15.95
CA SER A 461 4.73 15.08 -16.09
C SER A 461 5.32 15.64 -14.79
N ILE A 462 6.64 15.54 -14.65
CA ILE A 462 7.34 15.96 -13.43
C ILE A 462 7.29 17.48 -13.20
N ASN A 463 7.18 18.24 -14.31
CA ASN A 463 7.09 19.69 -14.34
C ASN A 463 5.64 20.17 -14.46
N TRP A 464 4.68 19.26 -14.29
CA TRP A 464 3.27 19.55 -14.48
C TRP A 464 2.77 20.60 -13.49
N VAL A 465 1.97 21.52 -14.02
CA VAL A 465 1.27 22.57 -13.29
C VAL A 465 -0.24 22.33 -13.37
N PRO A 466 -0.96 22.35 -12.23
CA PRO A 466 -2.41 22.33 -12.22
C PRO A 466 -3.02 23.47 -13.04
N ASN A 467 -4.09 23.18 -13.78
CA ASN A 467 -4.78 24.20 -14.57
C ASN A 467 -5.41 25.30 -13.70
N TYR A 468 -5.98 24.91 -12.55
CA TYR A 468 -6.54 25.84 -11.58
C TYR A 468 -5.44 26.46 -10.72
N SER A 469 -5.67 27.69 -10.26
CA SER A 469 -4.77 28.42 -9.36
C SER A 469 -4.64 27.73 -7.99
N LEU A 470 -3.76 28.25 -7.13
CA LEU A 470 -3.63 27.78 -5.76
C LEU A 470 -4.94 28.00 -4.99
N GLU A 471 -5.55 29.17 -5.13
CA GLU A 471 -6.78 29.61 -4.47
C GLU A 471 -7.97 28.73 -4.90
N ALA A 472 -8.07 28.42 -6.20
CA ALA A 472 -9.12 27.56 -6.73
C ALA A 472 -8.95 26.09 -6.31
N ASN A 473 -7.71 25.55 -6.35
CA ASN A 473 -7.46 24.19 -5.86
C ASN A 473 -7.68 24.09 -4.34
N PHE A 474 -7.35 25.13 -3.58
CA PHE A 474 -7.58 25.19 -2.14
C PHE A 474 -9.07 25.17 -1.81
N SER A 475 -9.88 26.00 -2.49
CA SER A 475 -11.35 26.00 -2.33
C SER A 475 -11.96 24.66 -2.69
N LYS A 476 -11.56 24.08 -3.83
CA LYS A 476 -11.96 22.74 -4.26
C LYS A 476 -11.62 21.67 -3.22
N PHE A 477 -10.40 21.72 -2.67
CA PHE A 477 -9.97 20.78 -1.64
C PHE A 477 -10.81 20.91 -0.37
N LYS A 478 -11.07 22.14 0.10
CA LYS A 478 -11.90 22.39 1.28
C LYS A 478 -13.33 21.88 1.11
N THR A 479 -13.95 22.13 -0.04
CA THR A 479 -15.30 21.64 -0.37
C THR A 479 -15.34 20.11 -0.41
N ASP A 480 -14.34 19.48 -1.01
CA ASP A 480 -14.28 18.02 -1.10
C ASP A 480 -13.98 17.34 0.24
N LEU A 481 -13.21 18.01 1.09
CA LEU A 481 -12.87 17.51 2.43
C LEU A 481 -14.13 17.36 3.30
N ASP A 482 -15.09 18.29 3.22
CA ASP A 482 -16.37 18.19 3.95
C ASP A 482 -17.13 16.90 3.59
N TYR A 483 -17.28 16.64 2.28
CA TYR A 483 -17.90 15.42 1.79
C TYR A 483 -17.11 14.16 2.21
N SER A 484 -15.80 14.18 2.03
CA SER A 484 -14.93 13.04 2.30
C SER A 484 -14.88 12.67 3.79
N LEU A 485 -14.86 13.66 4.69
CA LEU A 485 -14.90 13.43 6.14
C LEU A 485 -16.23 12.82 6.58
N LYS A 486 -17.35 13.26 6.01
CA LYS A 486 -18.68 12.68 6.29
C LYS A 486 -18.76 11.22 5.84
N THR A 487 -18.23 10.91 4.64
CA THR A 487 -18.15 9.53 4.13
C THR A 487 -17.29 8.65 5.03
N LEU A 488 -16.07 9.09 5.38
CA LEU A 488 -15.19 8.35 6.28
C LEU A 488 -15.84 8.12 7.66
N TYR A 489 -16.45 9.16 8.23
CA TYR A 489 -17.17 9.05 9.50
C TYR A 489 -18.30 8.02 9.42
N LEU A 490 -19.14 8.07 8.38
CA LEU A 490 -20.23 7.12 8.18
C LEU A 490 -19.70 5.69 8.04
N THR A 491 -18.63 5.49 7.26
CA THR A 491 -17.96 4.18 7.11
C THR A 491 -17.49 3.64 8.46
N TYR A 492 -16.85 4.49 9.27
CA TYR A 492 -16.42 4.13 10.62
C TYR A 492 -17.58 3.87 11.58
N TRP A 493 -18.64 4.67 11.50
CA TRP A 493 -19.84 4.51 12.30
C TRP A 493 -20.57 3.20 11.98
N ILE A 494 -20.70 2.84 10.70
CA ILE A 494 -21.28 1.56 10.26
C ILE A 494 -20.44 0.38 10.77
N LYS A 495 -19.10 0.49 10.73
CA LYS A 495 -18.18 -0.56 11.20
C LYS A 495 -18.35 -0.87 12.70
N ASN A 496 -18.65 0.14 13.50
CA ASN A 496 -18.58 0.05 14.97
C ASN A 496 -19.94 0.11 15.68
N SER A 497 -21.05 0.38 14.98
CA SER A 497 -22.38 0.46 15.59
C SER A 497 -23.05 -0.92 15.77
N GLN A 498 -23.63 -1.16 16.95
CA GLN A 498 -24.44 -2.35 17.29
C GLN A 498 -25.92 -2.21 16.87
N LYS A 499 -26.22 -1.73 15.64
CA LYS A 499 -27.60 -1.50 15.15
C LYS A 499 -28.13 -2.62 14.24
N SER A 500 -29.46 -2.60 14.02
CA SER A 500 -30.27 -3.66 13.40
C SER A 500 -29.84 -4.00 11.98
N ILE A 501 -30.12 -5.25 11.60
CA ILE A 501 -29.77 -5.85 10.31
C ILE A 501 -30.37 -5.05 9.16
N GLU A 502 -31.57 -4.48 9.32
CA GLU A 502 -32.28 -3.74 8.26
C GLU A 502 -31.51 -2.49 7.79
N SER A 503 -31.01 -1.66 8.72
CA SER A 503 -30.25 -0.44 8.35
C SER A 503 -28.92 -0.75 7.67
N LYS A 504 -28.31 -1.91 8.00
CA LYS A 504 -27.09 -2.38 7.33
C LYS A 504 -27.40 -2.87 5.92
N VAL A 505 -28.54 -3.54 5.71
CA VAL A 505 -28.98 -4.01 4.39
C VAL A 505 -29.32 -2.83 3.47
N GLU A 506 -30.04 -1.81 3.94
CA GLU A 506 -30.39 -0.63 3.14
C GLU A 506 -29.15 0.17 2.69
N ALA A 507 -28.17 0.35 3.57
CA ALA A 507 -26.90 1.00 3.22
C ALA A 507 -26.10 0.18 2.19
N LEU A 508 -26.12 -1.16 2.29
CA LEU A 508 -25.50 -2.05 1.31
C LEU A 508 -26.22 -1.97 -0.05
N GLU A 509 -27.55 -1.92 -0.08
CA GLU A 509 -28.31 -1.79 -1.32
C GLU A 509 -28.01 -0.48 -2.04
N SER A 510 -28.05 0.65 -1.32
CA SER A 510 -27.71 1.97 -1.89
C SER A 510 -26.29 2.02 -2.44
N PHE A 511 -25.32 1.41 -1.74
CA PHE A 511 -23.95 1.36 -2.23
C PHE A 511 -23.78 0.41 -3.42
N GLN A 512 -24.51 -0.71 -3.46
CA GLN A 512 -24.52 -1.64 -4.59
C GLN A 512 -25.07 -0.96 -5.85
N ASP A 513 -26.08 -0.11 -5.71
CA ASP A 513 -26.60 0.72 -6.79
C ASP A 513 -25.56 1.74 -7.27
N SER A 514 -24.88 2.43 -6.36
CA SER A 514 -23.81 3.37 -6.73
C SER A 514 -22.64 2.70 -7.47
N LEU A 515 -22.21 1.51 -7.03
CA LEU A 515 -21.18 0.72 -7.73
C LEU A 515 -21.67 0.25 -9.10
N THR A 516 -22.94 -0.14 -9.22
CA THR A 516 -23.54 -0.53 -10.50
C THR A 516 -23.54 0.63 -11.48
N GLU A 517 -23.93 1.82 -11.03
CA GLU A 517 -23.87 3.05 -11.82
C GLU A 517 -22.43 3.41 -12.21
N GLY A 518 -21.48 3.21 -11.28
CA GLY A 518 -20.05 3.37 -11.53
C GLY A 518 -19.53 2.44 -12.62
N ILE A 519 -19.95 1.17 -12.62
CA ILE A 519 -19.60 0.20 -13.67
C ILE A 519 -20.13 0.63 -15.04
N GLU A 520 -21.38 1.11 -15.13
CA GLU A 520 -21.93 1.60 -16.41
C GLU A 520 -21.19 2.84 -16.91
N LYS A 521 -20.82 3.78 -16.01
CA LYS A 521 -19.99 4.94 -16.36
C LYS A 521 -18.59 4.53 -16.81
N ASP A 522 -17.97 3.58 -16.14
CA ASP A 522 -16.64 3.08 -16.51
C ASP A 522 -16.69 2.30 -17.85
N LYS A 523 -17.78 1.58 -18.12
CA LYS A 523 -18.04 0.94 -19.42
C LYS A 523 -18.17 1.99 -20.53
N GLU A 524 -18.99 3.02 -20.37
CA GLU A 524 -19.12 4.11 -21.34
C GLU A 524 -17.76 4.77 -21.61
N LYS A 525 -17.00 5.03 -20.54
CA LYS A 525 -15.65 5.57 -20.62
C LYS A 525 -14.71 4.64 -21.38
N TYR A 526 -14.81 3.32 -21.17
CA TYR A 526 -14.04 2.33 -21.91
C TYR A 526 -14.40 2.31 -23.40
N GLU A 527 -15.69 2.32 -23.74
CA GLU A 527 -16.17 2.39 -25.13
C GLU A 527 -15.67 3.67 -25.83
N ASN A 528 -15.68 4.80 -25.14
CA ASN A 528 -15.10 6.07 -25.61
C ASN A 528 -13.57 6.01 -25.79
N LEU A 529 -12.86 5.31 -24.90
CA LEU A 529 -11.40 5.12 -25.06
C LEU A 529 -11.09 4.20 -26.24
N ILE A 530 -11.90 3.17 -26.45
CA ILE A 530 -11.75 2.26 -27.59
C ILE A 530 -12.05 2.94 -28.91
N SER A 531 -13.06 3.81 -28.99
CA SER A 531 -13.39 4.53 -30.23
C SER A 531 -12.27 5.46 -30.70
N LYS A 532 -11.31 5.79 -29.81
CA LYS A 532 -10.09 6.54 -30.15
C LYS A 532 -8.98 5.69 -30.74
N ILE A 533 -9.04 4.35 -30.63
CA ILE A 533 -8.00 3.44 -31.13
C ILE A 533 -7.88 3.49 -32.67
N PRO A 534 -8.97 3.47 -33.46
CA PRO A 534 -8.89 3.63 -34.91
C PRO A 534 -8.25 4.95 -35.34
N LEU A 535 -8.62 6.07 -34.68
CA LEU A 535 -8.02 7.39 -34.93
C LEU A 535 -6.54 7.42 -34.58
N LEU A 536 -6.15 6.72 -33.51
CA LEU A 536 -4.75 6.57 -33.14
C LEU A 536 -3.96 5.75 -34.16
N LYS A 537 -4.57 4.69 -34.71
CA LYS A 537 -3.99 3.87 -35.78
C LYS A 537 -3.78 4.69 -37.05
N GLU A 538 -4.76 5.51 -37.44
CA GLU A 538 -4.63 6.45 -38.55
C GLU A 538 -3.47 7.43 -38.34
N LYS A 539 -3.37 8.06 -37.17
CA LYS A 539 -2.23 8.92 -36.82
C LYS A 539 -0.89 8.18 -36.86
N ILE A 540 -0.86 6.90 -36.49
CA ILE A 540 0.35 6.07 -36.53
C ILE A 540 0.73 5.72 -37.97
N ASP A 541 -0.24 5.41 -38.82
CA ASP A 541 -0.01 5.16 -40.25
C ASP A 541 0.45 6.43 -40.97
N GLU A 542 -0.12 7.59 -40.63
CA GLU A 542 0.33 8.90 -41.10
C GLU A 542 1.79 9.16 -40.64
N PHE A 543 2.11 8.81 -39.40
CA PHE A 543 3.47 8.93 -38.86
C PHE A 543 4.48 7.97 -39.54
N ARG A 544 4.05 6.77 -39.92
CA ARG A 544 4.87 5.82 -40.71
C ARG A 544 5.26 6.42 -42.06
N VAL A 545 4.30 7.06 -42.74
CA VAL A 545 4.56 7.73 -44.02
C VAL A 545 5.56 8.89 -43.81
N GLU A 546 5.46 9.63 -42.72
CA GLU A 546 6.42 10.68 -42.37
C GLU A 546 7.83 10.13 -42.03
N GLU A 547 7.92 8.98 -41.35
CA GLU A 547 9.17 8.27 -41.07
C GLU A 547 9.85 7.79 -42.36
N GLU A 548 9.09 7.19 -43.28
CA GLU A 548 9.56 6.79 -44.60
C GLU A 548 10.04 7.99 -45.43
N TYR A 549 9.29 9.10 -45.37
CA TYR A 549 9.68 10.35 -46.02
C TYR A 549 10.98 10.91 -45.43
N PHE A 550 11.12 10.95 -44.10
CA PHE A 550 12.35 11.41 -43.45
C PHE A 550 13.54 10.52 -43.81
N ALA A 551 13.37 9.18 -43.80
CA ALA A 551 14.41 8.25 -44.23
C ALA A 551 14.82 8.46 -45.70
N SER A 552 13.87 8.80 -46.57
CA SER A 552 14.14 9.14 -47.97
C SER A 552 14.94 10.45 -48.11
N GLU A 553 14.67 11.43 -47.24
CA GLU A 553 15.38 12.71 -47.21
C GLU A 553 16.82 12.54 -46.70
N VAL A 554 17.04 11.68 -45.69
CA VAL A 554 18.39 11.27 -45.25
C VAL A 554 19.19 10.69 -46.40
N LYS A 555 18.60 9.79 -47.20
CA LYS A 555 19.27 9.23 -48.40
C LYS A 555 19.56 10.29 -49.46
N ARG A 556 18.62 11.21 -49.69
CA ARG A 556 18.80 12.31 -50.65
C ARG A 556 20.02 13.15 -50.26
N VAL A 557 20.13 13.49 -48.98
CA VAL A 557 21.27 14.25 -48.43
C VAL A 557 22.57 13.45 -48.49
N GLU A 558 22.55 12.14 -48.25
CA GLU A 558 23.71 11.27 -48.41
C GLU A 558 24.26 11.31 -49.85
N ALA A 559 23.37 11.15 -50.84
CA ALA A 559 23.73 11.22 -52.25
C ALA A 559 24.23 12.61 -52.67
N GLU A 560 23.74 13.67 -52.03
CA GLU A 560 24.21 15.05 -52.24
C GLU A 560 25.64 15.25 -51.71
N ILE A 561 25.94 14.74 -50.52
CA ILE A 561 27.30 14.74 -49.93
C ILE A 561 28.27 13.92 -50.80
N GLU A 562 27.84 12.79 -51.35
CA GLU A 562 28.67 11.98 -52.26
C GLU A 562 28.96 12.68 -53.59
N ARG A 563 28.02 13.50 -54.07
CA ARG A 563 28.21 14.31 -55.28
C ARG A 563 29.21 15.45 -55.03
N MET A 564 29.13 16.11 -53.88
CA MET A 564 30.13 17.09 -53.44
C MET A 564 31.54 16.49 -53.41
N ALA A 565 31.67 15.21 -53.04
CA ALA A 565 32.94 14.49 -53.05
C ALA A 565 33.52 14.26 -54.46
N LYS A 566 32.67 14.24 -55.50
CA LYS A 566 33.09 14.06 -56.90
C LYS A 566 33.45 15.38 -57.56
N ASP A 567 32.76 16.47 -57.23
CA ASP A 567 32.80 17.71 -57.99
C ASP A 567 33.85 18.74 -57.50
N ASN A 568 34.37 18.64 -56.26
CA ASN A 568 35.29 19.64 -55.71
C ASN A 568 36.36 19.08 -54.74
N ILE A 569 37.65 19.42 -54.96
CA ILE A 569 38.79 18.88 -54.18
C ILE A 569 38.81 19.44 -52.74
N VAL A 570 38.38 20.69 -52.53
CA VAL A 570 38.31 21.33 -51.21
C VAL A 570 37.23 20.69 -50.34
N ASP A 571 36.12 20.26 -50.93
CA ASP A 571 34.99 19.67 -50.22
C ASP A 571 35.19 18.16 -49.93
N ARG A 572 36.08 17.46 -50.66
CA ARG A 572 36.47 16.07 -50.37
C ARG A 572 36.96 15.86 -48.93
N ASN A 573 37.69 16.82 -48.37
CA ASN A 573 38.19 16.73 -47.00
C ASN A 573 37.07 16.88 -45.94
N LYS A 574 35.92 17.45 -46.31
CA LYS A 574 34.75 17.61 -45.44
C LYS A 574 33.81 16.41 -45.48
N VAL A 575 33.83 15.61 -46.55
CA VAL A 575 32.93 14.46 -46.76
C VAL A 575 32.95 13.44 -45.61
N PRO A 576 34.09 13.03 -45.03
CA PRO A 576 34.10 12.10 -43.89
C PRO A 576 33.37 12.66 -42.67
N PHE A 577 33.53 13.96 -42.41
CA PHE A 577 32.84 14.65 -41.34
C PHE A 577 31.33 14.75 -41.64
N LEU A 578 30.94 15.13 -42.85
CA LEU A 578 29.53 15.25 -43.25
C LEU A 578 28.81 13.89 -43.20
N LYS A 579 29.45 12.80 -43.65
CA LYS A 579 28.90 11.44 -43.50
C LYS A 579 28.75 11.04 -42.03
N LYS A 580 29.69 11.43 -41.16
CA LYS A 580 29.60 11.22 -39.71
C LYS A 580 28.43 11.99 -39.08
N ALA A 581 28.26 13.26 -39.45
CA ALA A 581 27.14 14.09 -39.00
C ALA A 581 25.79 13.51 -39.47
N LEU A 582 25.68 13.07 -40.73
CA LEU A 582 24.46 12.46 -41.27
C LEU A 582 24.15 11.11 -40.62
N GLY A 583 25.17 10.28 -40.38
CA GLY A 583 25.01 9.05 -39.62
C GLY A 583 24.53 9.30 -38.19
N THR A 584 24.90 10.43 -37.59
CA THR A 584 24.41 10.87 -36.28
C THR A 584 22.95 11.33 -36.36
N VAL A 585 22.56 12.15 -37.36
CA VAL A 585 21.15 12.52 -37.63
C VAL A 585 20.26 11.29 -37.80
N ALA A 586 20.72 10.30 -38.59
CA ALA A 586 20.00 9.05 -38.84
C ALA A 586 19.93 8.14 -37.60
N ALA A 587 20.98 8.11 -36.78
CA ALA A 587 20.95 7.40 -35.51
C ALA A 587 19.96 8.07 -34.53
N LEU A 588 19.93 9.40 -34.48
CA LEU A 588 19.04 10.17 -33.62
C LEU A 588 17.55 10.00 -33.96
N SER A 589 17.16 9.87 -35.23
CA SER A 589 15.77 9.54 -35.60
C SER A 589 15.30 8.18 -35.06
N ASN A 590 16.24 7.26 -34.84
CA ASN A 590 16.00 5.87 -34.48
C ASN A 590 16.11 5.61 -32.97
N VAL A 591 16.94 6.40 -32.26
CA VAL A 591 17.34 6.16 -30.86
C VAL A 591 16.30 6.64 -29.85
N ILE A 592 15.22 7.29 -30.27
CA ILE A 592 14.25 7.88 -29.36
C ILE A 592 13.01 6.97 -29.28
N PRO A 593 12.91 6.05 -28.29
CA PRO A 593 11.61 5.65 -27.78
C PRO A 593 11.00 6.89 -27.13
N ALA A 594 9.78 7.19 -27.52
CA ALA A 594 9.19 8.44 -27.13
C ALA A 594 8.84 8.46 -25.64
N GLY A 595 9.33 9.51 -25.00
CA GLY A 595 9.38 9.62 -23.56
C GLY A 595 10.15 10.86 -23.16
N LYS A 596 9.55 12.03 -23.47
CA LYS A 596 9.72 13.39 -22.89
C LYS A 596 10.29 14.50 -23.80
N PRO A 597 9.82 15.76 -23.64
CA PRO A 597 10.64 16.93 -23.87
C PRO A 597 11.55 17.18 -22.64
N ALA A 598 12.77 17.67 -22.91
CA ALA A 598 13.73 18.28 -21.98
C ALA A 598 13.89 17.70 -20.54
N LEU A 599 14.97 16.91 -20.41
CA LEU A 599 15.93 16.90 -19.30
C LEU A 599 15.50 16.32 -17.97
N GLY A 600 16.02 15.12 -17.65
CA GLY A 600 17.08 15.00 -16.64
C GLY A 600 17.19 13.59 -16.04
N LEU A 601 18.30 12.91 -16.35
CA LEU A 601 18.96 11.88 -15.52
C LEU A 601 20.47 11.99 -15.79
N ILE A 602 21.27 12.09 -14.72
CA ILE A 602 22.72 11.96 -14.79
C ILE A 602 23.05 10.49 -15.03
N GLY A 603 23.83 10.23 -16.09
CA GLY A 603 24.75 9.10 -16.18
C GLY A 603 24.26 7.88 -16.97
N SER A 604 24.47 7.88 -18.30
CA SER A 604 24.77 6.66 -19.11
C SER A 604 24.81 6.90 -20.64
N SER A 605 25.59 7.88 -21.15
CA SER A 605 25.28 8.45 -22.48
C SER A 605 26.23 8.26 -23.68
N LEU A 606 27.44 7.71 -23.60
CA LEU A 606 28.36 7.77 -24.75
C LEU A 606 28.67 6.45 -25.48
N SER A 607 28.33 5.29 -24.92
CA SER A 607 28.76 3.98 -25.46
C SER A 607 27.93 3.46 -26.66
N ILE A 608 26.67 3.87 -26.79
CA ILE A 608 25.78 3.42 -27.88
C ILE A 608 26.08 4.17 -29.18
N ILE A 609 26.40 5.46 -29.08
CA ILE A 609 26.75 6.33 -30.22
C ILE A 609 28.17 6.02 -30.69
N SER A 610 29.12 5.76 -29.78
CA SER A 610 30.51 5.43 -30.14
C SER A 610 30.66 4.10 -30.88
N ASN A 611 29.79 3.12 -30.62
CA ASN A 611 29.88 1.80 -31.27
C ASN A 611 29.38 1.79 -32.72
N ASN A 612 28.54 2.75 -33.12
CA ASN A 612 28.05 2.89 -34.50
C ASN A 612 28.88 3.89 -35.32
N ILE A 613 29.58 4.81 -34.66
CA ILE A 613 30.44 5.80 -35.31
C ILE A 613 31.82 5.18 -35.55
N GLY A 614 32.03 4.64 -36.76
CA GLY A 614 33.33 4.15 -37.22
C GLY A 614 33.30 2.84 -38.02
N SER A 615 32.16 2.13 -38.04
CA SER A 615 32.04 0.92 -38.87
C SER A 615 31.71 1.28 -40.32
N LYS A 616 32.33 0.59 -41.29
CA LYS A 616 32.06 0.73 -42.75
C LYS A 616 30.66 0.26 -43.16
N ARG A 617 29.66 0.28 -42.27
CA ARG A 617 28.31 -0.19 -42.54
C ARG A 617 27.54 0.86 -43.36
N PRO A 618 26.76 0.44 -44.37
CA PRO A 618 25.83 1.32 -45.07
C PRO A 618 24.86 1.99 -44.09
N LEU A 619 24.60 3.29 -44.28
CA LEU A 619 23.70 4.10 -43.44
C LEU A 619 22.29 3.46 -43.36
N MET A 620 21.88 2.79 -44.44
CA MET A 620 20.60 2.07 -44.54
C MET A 620 20.47 0.88 -43.58
N ASP A 621 21.57 0.21 -43.22
CA ASP A 621 21.52 -0.91 -42.28
C ASP A 621 21.36 -0.39 -40.83
N THR A 622 21.90 0.79 -40.55
CA THR A 622 21.69 1.51 -39.28
C THR A 622 20.23 2.00 -39.14
N ILE A 623 19.56 2.26 -40.27
CA ILE A 623 18.13 2.62 -40.34
C ILE A 623 17.22 1.38 -40.21
N LYS A 624 17.63 0.22 -40.74
CA LYS A 624 16.84 -1.02 -40.71
C LYS A 624 16.92 -1.80 -39.39
N ASP A 625 18.02 -1.71 -38.66
CA ASP A 625 18.22 -2.44 -37.38
C ASP A 625 17.41 -1.85 -36.19
N ALA A 626 16.71 -0.73 -36.40
CA ALA A 626 15.83 -0.12 -35.41
C ALA A 626 14.41 -0.69 -35.57
N SER A 627 13.97 -1.51 -34.61
CA SER A 627 12.58 -1.94 -34.50
C SER A 627 11.66 -0.71 -34.40
N SER A 628 10.95 -0.39 -35.48
CA SER A 628 10.03 0.74 -35.57
C SER A 628 8.95 0.64 -34.48
N ILE A 629 8.53 1.80 -33.95
CA ILE A 629 7.34 1.91 -33.07
C ILE A 629 6.13 1.22 -33.73
N TYR A 630 6.09 1.27 -35.07
CA TYR A 630 5.13 0.59 -35.93
C TYR A 630 5.08 -0.93 -35.69
N ASN A 631 6.20 -1.66 -35.68
CA ASN A 631 6.20 -3.12 -35.45
C ASN A 631 5.68 -3.50 -34.06
N ASN A 632 5.82 -2.62 -33.07
CA ASN A 632 5.30 -2.82 -31.72
C ASN A 632 3.80 -2.48 -31.60
N PHE A 633 3.28 -1.62 -32.49
CA PHE A 633 1.88 -1.20 -32.51
C PHE A 633 1.03 -2.05 -33.46
N SER A 634 1.55 -2.52 -34.59
CA SER A 634 0.86 -3.43 -35.50
C SER A 634 0.51 -4.76 -34.83
N ASN A 635 1.28 -5.16 -33.82
CA ASN A 635 1.02 -6.34 -32.99
C ASN A 635 -0.03 -6.10 -31.89
N LEU A 636 -0.53 -4.86 -31.70
CA LEU A 636 -1.67 -4.60 -30.82
C LEU A 636 -2.94 -5.13 -31.46
N LYS A 637 -3.33 -6.32 -31.03
CA LYS A 637 -4.65 -6.91 -31.28
C LYS A 637 -5.77 -6.20 -30.48
N LEU A 638 -5.73 -4.87 -30.36
CA LEU A 638 -6.71 -4.09 -29.60
C LEU A 638 -8.10 -4.10 -30.25
N GLU A 639 -8.18 -4.17 -31.59
CA GLU A 639 -9.45 -4.32 -32.32
C GLU A 639 -10.09 -5.70 -32.08
N GLU A 640 -9.27 -6.75 -32.07
CA GLU A 640 -9.69 -8.12 -31.72
C GLU A 640 -10.12 -8.16 -30.24
N SER A 641 -9.35 -7.52 -29.35
CA SER A 641 -9.67 -7.38 -27.93
C SER A 641 -10.94 -6.56 -27.68
N SER A 642 -11.22 -5.55 -28.51
CA SER A 642 -12.43 -4.73 -28.48
C SER A 642 -13.67 -5.53 -28.89
N LYS A 643 -13.58 -6.31 -29.97
CA LYS A 643 -14.65 -7.22 -30.37
C LYS A 643 -14.90 -8.27 -29.29
N ASN A 644 -13.84 -8.86 -28.74
CA ASN A 644 -13.93 -9.79 -27.62
C ASN A 644 -14.56 -9.12 -26.39
N TRP A 645 -14.27 -7.84 -26.12
CA TRP A 645 -14.91 -7.08 -25.05
C TRP A 645 -16.40 -6.90 -25.29
N ASN A 646 -16.82 -6.37 -26.43
CA ASN A 646 -18.23 -6.10 -26.71
C ASN A 646 -19.05 -7.41 -26.69
N GLU A 647 -18.50 -8.48 -27.25
CA GLU A 647 -19.12 -9.80 -27.24
C GLU A 647 -19.20 -10.40 -25.83
N ALA A 648 -18.12 -10.31 -25.04
CA ALA A 648 -18.12 -10.80 -23.65
C ALA A 648 -19.01 -9.97 -22.74
N TRP A 649 -18.98 -8.63 -22.84
CA TRP A 649 -19.79 -7.72 -22.05
C TRP A 649 -21.29 -7.91 -22.32
N SER A 650 -21.67 -8.19 -23.57
CA SER A 650 -23.07 -8.52 -23.91
C SER A 650 -23.61 -9.74 -23.16
N LYS A 651 -22.71 -10.62 -22.67
CA LYS A 651 -23.04 -11.81 -21.86
C LYS A 651 -23.04 -11.51 -20.36
N VAL A 652 -22.45 -10.40 -19.92
CA VAL A 652 -22.41 -9.93 -18.52
C VAL A 652 -23.67 -9.14 -18.21
N LYS A 653 -24.63 -9.77 -17.51
CA LYS A 653 -25.80 -9.07 -16.96
C LYS A 653 -25.52 -8.65 -15.53
N ILE A 654 -25.29 -7.35 -15.30
CA ILE A 654 -24.99 -6.81 -13.96
C ILE A 654 -26.14 -7.09 -12.97
N SER A 655 -27.39 -7.08 -13.44
CA SER A 655 -28.56 -7.48 -12.64
C SER A 655 -28.43 -8.90 -12.07
N ARG A 656 -27.81 -9.83 -12.80
CA ARG A 656 -27.63 -11.22 -12.35
C ARG A 656 -26.69 -11.32 -11.15
N VAL A 657 -25.70 -10.42 -11.02
CA VAL A 657 -24.78 -10.42 -9.86
C VAL A 657 -25.52 -10.17 -8.53
N ARG A 658 -26.67 -9.50 -8.60
CA ARG A 658 -27.56 -9.27 -7.43
C ARG A 658 -28.32 -10.54 -7.01
N GLU A 659 -28.44 -11.50 -7.91
CA GLU A 659 -29.28 -12.70 -7.75
C GLU A 659 -28.45 -13.95 -7.39
N ILE A 660 -27.11 -13.90 -7.54
CA ILE A 660 -26.22 -15.03 -7.25
C ILE A 660 -26.05 -15.18 -5.74
N LYS A 661 -26.49 -16.33 -5.23
CA LYS A 661 -26.45 -16.67 -3.79
C LYS A 661 -25.29 -17.61 -3.42
N ASP A 662 -24.70 -18.30 -4.39
CA ASP A 662 -23.67 -19.31 -4.16
C ASP A 662 -22.24 -18.82 -4.48
N LYS A 663 -21.27 -19.14 -3.60
CA LYS A 663 -19.88 -18.68 -3.71
C LYS A 663 -19.15 -19.28 -4.92
N LYS A 664 -19.53 -20.48 -5.34
CA LYS A 664 -18.94 -21.15 -6.51
C LYS A 664 -19.51 -20.57 -7.80
N GLU A 665 -20.83 -20.37 -7.89
CA GLU A 665 -21.46 -19.69 -9.03
C GLU A 665 -20.92 -18.25 -9.18
N LEU A 666 -20.74 -17.54 -8.07
CA LEU A 666 -20.17 -16.19 -8.06
C LEU A 666 -18.71 -16.18 -8.52
N LYS A 667 -17.90 -17.14 -8.06
CA LYS A 667 -16.51 -17.29 -8.49
C LYS A 667 -16.42 -17.66 -9.98
N GLU A 668 -17.31 -18.51 -10.48
CA GLU A 668 -17.38 -18.87 -11.90
C GLU A 668 -17.80 -17.67 -12.75
N TYR A 669 -18.82 -16.92 -12.33
CA TYR A 669 -19.25 -15.68 -12.98
C TYR A 669 -18.14 -14.62 -13.01
N LEU A 670 -17.47 -14.37 -11.88
CA LEU A 670 -16.33 -13.45 -11.80
C LEU A 670 -15.10 -13.97 -12.55
N SER A 671 -14.92 -15.29 -12.65
CA SER A 671 -13.83 -15.86 -13.45
C SER A 671 -14.00 -15.57 -14.94
N ALA A 672 -15.25 -15.62 -15.42
CA ALA A 672 -15.60 -15.21 -16.78
C ALA A 672 -15.36 -13.71 -17.01
N VAL A 673 -15.52 -12.88 -15.98
CA VAL A 673 -15.08 -11.48 -16.02
C VAL A 673 -13.55 -11.40 -16.04
N THR A 674 -12.78 -12.17 -15.25
CA THR A 674 -11.30 -12.10 -15.29
C THR A 674 -10.66 -12.63 -16.57
N ASP A 675 -11.24 -13.66 -17.19
CA ASP A 675 -10.78 -14.21 -18.47
C ASP A 675 -10.95 -13.19 -19.62
N PHE A 676 -11.84 -12.22 -19.44
CA PHE A 676 -12.12 -11.17 -20.41
C PHE A 676 -10.95 -10.15 -20.57
N SER A 677 -10.34 -9.62 -19.50
CA SER A 677 -9.30 -8.56 -19.61
C SER A 677 -7.88 -9.08 -19.68
N ALA A 678 -7.66 -10.36 -19.37
CA ALA A 678 -6.33 -10.96 -19.35
C ALA A 678 -5.57 -10.72 -20.68
N PRO A 679 -6.18 -10.84 -21.88
CA PRO A 679 -5.49 -10.56 -23.14
C PRO A 679 -5.07 -9.09 -23.30
N ILE A 680 -5.88 -8.14 -22.79
CA ILE A 680 -5.59 -6.71 -22.85
C ILE A 680 -4.44 -6.37 -21.89
N LEU A 681 -4.50 -6.88 -20.66
CA LEU A 681 -3.44 -6.69 -19.65
C LEU A 681 -2.12 -7.34 -20.09
N GLU A 682 -2.16 -8.50 -20.73
CA GLU A 682 -0.97 -9.19 -21.23
C GLU A 682 -0.35 -8.43 -22.41
N SER A 683 -1.17 -7.94 -23.34
CA SER A 683 -0.72 -7.09 -24.46
C SER A 683 -0.06 -5.79 -23.97
N LEU A 684 -0.66 -5.14 -22.96
CA LEU A 684 -0.09 -3.95 -22.33
C LEU A 684 1.23 -4.25 -21.59
N LYS A 685 1.34 -5.41 -20.94
CA LYS A 685 2.59 -5.87 -20.29
C LYS A 685 3.71 -6.13 -21.29
N GLU A 686 3.43 -6.77 -22.42
CA GLU A 686 4.42 -6.99 -23.48
C GLU A 686 4.95 -5.65 -24.01
N GLN A 687 4.10 -4.65 -24.14
CA GLN A 687 4.54 -3.32 -24.57
C GLN A 687 5.39 -2.59 -23.55
N ALA A 688 5.01 -2.58 -22.28
CA ALA A 688 5.83 -2.00 -21.23
C ALA A 688 7.24 -2.64 -21.17
N LYS A 689 7.36 -3.93 -21.49
CA LYS A 689 8.65 -4.63 -21.63
C LYS A 689 9.44 -4.19 -22.87
N ASN A 690 8.77 -3.97 -24.00
CA ASN A 690 9.42 -3.55 -25.25
C ASN A 690 9.93 -2.11 -25.19
N TRP A 691 9.28 -1.24 -24.41
CA TRP A 691 9.65 0.18 -24.26
C TRP A 691 10.82 0.41 -23.31
N LYS A 692 11.21 -0.61 -22.52
CA LYS A 692 12.35 -0.57 -21.59
C LYS A 692 13.73 -0.53 -22.29
N ARG A 693 13.79 -0.65 -23.63
CA ARG A 693 15.05 -0.68 -24.37
C ARG A 693 15.41 0.69 -24.96
N ARG A 694 16.45 1.28 -24.37
CA ARG A 694 17.29 2.40 -24.84
C ARG A 694 16.70 3.80 -24.62
N GLU A 695 17.06 4.40 -23.49
CA GLU A 695 16.75 5.78 -23.14
C GLU A 695 17.98 6.65 -23.44
N VAL A 696 17.82 7.79 -24.13
CA VAL A 696 18.90 8.74 -24.42
C VAL A 696 18.47 10.14 -24.01
N SER A 697 19.38 10.91 -23.41
CA SER A 697 19.09 12.24 -22.87
C SER A 697 18.77 13.24 -23.97
N SER A 698 17.72 14.04 -23.78
CA SER A 698 17.36 15.11 -24.72
C SER A 698 18.38 16.25 -24.80
N SER A 699 19.16 16.55 -23.74
CA SER A 699 20.27 17.54 -23.82
C SER A 699 21.36 17.08 -24.78
N GLU A 700 21.70 15.79 -24.73
CA GLU A 700 22.80 15.25 -25.52
C GLU A 700 22.42 15.13 -26.99
N ILE A 701 21.15 14.85 -27.27
CA ILE A 701 20.57 14.88 -28.61
C ILE A 701 20.56 16.32 -29.14
N SER A 702 20.08 17.29 -28.36
CA SER A 702 20.04 18.70 -28.74
C SER A 702 21.44 19.29 -28.95
N ALA A 703 22.41 18.97 -28.08
CA ALA A 703 23.79 19.40 -28.21
C ALA A 703 24.45 18.84 -29.48
N GLU A 704 24.20 17.57 -29.80
CA GLU A 704 24.73 16.97 -31.03
C GLU A 704 24.00 17.51 -32.28
N ILE A 705 22.69 17.82 -32.19
CA ILE A 705 21.92 18.52 -33.23
C ILE A 705 22.47 19.93 -33.49
N GLU A 706 22.73 20.73 -32.45
CA GLU A 706 23.29 22.09 -32.58
C GLU A 706 24.70 22.06 -33.18
N LYS A 707 25.52 21.10 -32.77
CA LYS A 707 26.82 20.84 -33.37
C LYS A 707 26.70 20.52 -34.86
N ILE A 708 25.71 19.73 -35.27
CA ILE A 708 25.44 19.43 -36.69
C ILE A 708 24.96 20.68 -37.45
N LYS A 709 24.08 21.51 -36.87
CA LYS A 709 23.60 22.78 -37.45
C LYS A 709 24.72 23.77 -37.76
N SER A 710 25.80 23.74 -36.98
CA SER A 710 26.96 24.64 -37.14
C SER A 710 27.78 24.38 -38.40
N THR A 711 27.57 23.25 -39.10
CA THR A 711 28.55 22.79 -40.10
C THR A 711 28.28 23.15 -41.56
N HIS A 712 27.05 22.94 -42.07
CA HIS A 712 26.76 23.11 -43.50
C HIS A 712 25.25 23.31 -43.77
N GLU A 713 24.86 24.10 -44.77
CA GLU A 713 23.45 24.44 -45.09
C GLU A 713 22.56 23.21 -45.36
N VAL A 714 23.11 22.20 -46.04
CA VAL A 714 22.41 20.91 -46.28
C VAL A 714 21.97 20.23 -44.98
N PHE A 715 22.71 20.41 -43.89
CA PHE A 715 22.35 19.83 -42.58
C PHE A 715 21.28 20.63 -41.85
N LYS A 716 21.23 21.95 -42.02
CA LYS A 716 20.19 22.79 -41.38
C LYS A 716 18.79 22.37 -41.80
N LYS A 717 18.60 22.02 -43.09
CA LYS A 717 17.30 21.58 -43.63
C LYS A 717 16.87 20.21 -43.08
N ILE A 718 17.77 19.23 -43.07
CA ILE A 718 17.43 17.88 -42.58
C ILE A 718 17.27 17.84 -41.06
N VAL A 719 18.03 18.64 -40.32
CA VAL A 719 17.86 18.81 -38.87
C VAL A 719 16.50 19.45 -38.54
N LYS A 720 16.06 20.47 -39.28
CA LYS A 720 14.72 21.05 -39.07
C LYS A 720 13.61 20.02 -39.31
N SER A 721 13.78 19.16 -40.32
CA SER A 721 12.86 18.04 -40.57
C SER A 721 12.92 17.01 -39.43
N LEU A 722 14.11 16.73 -38.88
CA LEU A 722 14.28 15.84 -37.73
C LEU A 722 13.56 16.39 -36.49
N GLU A 723 13.73 17.67 -36.16
CA GLU A 723 13.06 18.30 -35.01
C GLU A 723 11.54 18.23 -35.12
N LYS A 724 10.99 18.55 -36.30
CA LYS A 724 9.56 18.45 -36.58
C LYS A 724 9.05 17.00 -36.45
N PHE A 725 9.79 16.06 -37.03
CA PHE A 725 9.51 14.62 -36.92
C PHE A 725 9.52 14.17 -35.46
N MET A 726 10.51 14.61 -34.68
CA MET A 726 10.67 14.23 -33.28
C MET A 726 9.56 14.76 -32.37
N ASN A 727 9.12 16.00 -32.58
CA ASN A 727 8.02 16.58 -31.82
C ASN A 727 6.71 15.83 -32.05
N LYS A 728 6.40 15.50 -33.30
CA LYS A 728 5.22 14.70 -33.65
C LYS A 728 5.30 13.27 -33.08
N LYS A 729 6.47 12.61 -33.16
CA LYS A 729 6.73 11.29 -32.56
C LYS A 729 6.43 11.28 -31.06
N ASN A 730 6.91 12.29 -30.35
CA ASN A 730 6.74 12.44 -28.91
C ASN A 730 5.28 12.71 -28.52
N ALA A 731 4.54 13.50 -29.29
CA ALA A 731 3.13 13.75 -29.06
C ALA A 731 2.30 12.47 -29.23
N LEU A 732 2.55 11.72 -30.32
CA LEU A 732 1.85 10.49 -30.64
C LEU A 732 2.00 9.44 -29.53
N VAL A 733 3.22 9.21 -29.05
CA VAL A 733 3.46 8.23 -28.00
C VAL A 733 2.91 8.63 -26.64
N ARG A 734 2.88 9.94 -26.31
CA ARG A 734 2.17 10.41 -25.12
C ARG A 734 0.67 10.08 -25.21
N GLU A 735 0.08 10.26 -26.39
CA GLU A 735 -1.34 9.96 -26.65
C GLU A 735 -1.61 8.44 -26.52
N VAL A 736 -0.74 7.59 -27.09
CA VAL A 736 -0.79 6.13 -26.94
C VAL A 736 -0.75 5.72 -25.47
N ASN A 737 0.24 6.18 -24.70
CA ASN A 737 0.39 5.84 -23.29
C ASN A 737 -0.78 6.29 -22.44
N MET A 738 -1.32 7.48 -22.72
CA MET A 738 -2.48 8.00 -22.01
C MET A 738 -3.72 7.14 -22.26
N ILE A 739 -3.98 6.76 -23.51
CA ILE A 739 -5.10 5.87 -23.86
C ILE A 739 -4.93 4.51 -23.18
N GLN A 740 -3.74 3.92 -23.24
CA GLN A 740 -3.43 2.63 -22.61
C GLN A 740 -3.54 2.64 -21.09
N GLY A 741 -3.02 3.69 -20.44
CA GLY A 741 -3.13 3.87 -19.00
C GLY A 741 -4.57 4.06 -18.56
N ASN A 742 -5.36 4.83 -19.32
CA ASN A 742 -6.78 5.02 -19.05
C ASN A 742 -7.57 3.72 -19.27
N ILE A 743 -7.27 2.93 -20.29
CA ILE A 743 -7.87 1.60 -20.49
C ILE A 743 -7.56 0.72 -19.27
N SER A 744 -6.29 0.60 -18.89
CA SER A 744 -5.87 -0.23 -17.74
C SER A 744 -6.59 0.18 -16.45
N LYS A 745 -6.66 1.48 -16.19
CA LYS A 745 -7.30 2.05 -15.00
C LYS A 745 -8.80 1.79 -14.99
N THR A 746 -9.48 2.04 -16.11
CA THR A 746 -10.93 1.80 -16.24
C THR A 746 -11.24 0.31 -16.06
N LEU A 747 -10.42 -0.58 -16.63
CA LEU A 747 -10.57 -2.02 -16.45
C LEU A 747 -10.37 -2.43 -14.99
N ALA A 748 -9.30 -1.98 -14.33
CA ALA A 748 -9.06 -2.26 -12.92
C ALA A 748 -10.20 -1.77 -12.02
N SER A 749 -10.77 -0.61 -12.33
CA SER A 749 -11.95 -0.04 -11.65
C SER A 749 -13.18 -0.96 -11.80
N ILE A 750 -13.50 -1.38 -13.02
CA ILE A 750 -14.60 -2.33 -13.30
C ILE A 750 -14.43 -3.62 -12.49
N TYR A 751 -13.23 -4.22 -12.49
CA TYR A 751 -12.95 -5.43 -11.71
C TYR A 751 -13.16 -5.23 -10.22
N SER A 752 -12.60 -4.15 -9.68
CA SER A 752 -12.72 -3.76 -8.29
C SER A 752 -14.18 -3.61 -7.88
N SER A 753 -14.99 -2.93 -8.71
CA SER A 753 -16.42 -2.75 -8.46
C SER A 753 -17.20 -4.07 -8.51
N PHE A 754 -16.89 -4.97 -9.46
CA PHE A 754 -17.51 -6.30 -9.50
C PHE A 754 -17.17 -7.16 -8.28
N ASP A 755 -15.91 -7.15 -7.84
CA ASP A 755 -15.50 -7.87 -6.62
C ASP A 755 -16.23 -7.34 -5.39
N LYS A 756 -16.36 -6.02 -5.26
CA LYS A 756 -17.12 -5.36 -4.17
C LYS A 756 -18.60 -5.74 -4.22
N ILE A 757 -19.26 -5.61 -5.36
CA ILE A 757 -20.67 -6.00 -5.52
C ILE A 757 -20.87 -7.48 -5.16
N SER A 758 -19.96 -8.35 -5.57
CA SER A 758 -19.96 -9.78 -5.21
C SER A 758 -19.88 -10.00 -3.70
N GLN A 759 -18.92 -9.35 -3.04
CA GLN A 759 -18.79 -9.43 -1.59
C GLN A 759 -20.05 -8.90 -0.89
N MET A 760 -20.65 -7.82 -1.40
CA MET A 760 -21.89 -7.24 -0.87
C MET A 760 -23.08 -8.19 -1.00
N SER A 761 -23.30 -8.78 -2.18
CA SER A 761 -24.39 -9.75 -2.40
C SER A 761 -24.28 -10.93 -1.44
N TYR A 762 -23.05 -11.45 -1.24
CA TYR A 762 -22.79 -12.55 -0.30
C TYR A 762 -23.02 -12.14 1.17
N GLN A 763 -22.52 -10.98 1.59
CA GLN A 763 -22.69 -10.50 2.96
C GLN A 763 -24.15 -10.13 3.27
N LYS A 764 -24.89 -9.61 2.29
CA LYS A 764 -26.33 -9.31 2.39
C LYS A 764 -27.15 -10.59 2.60
N ASP A 765 -26.86 -11.67 1.88
CA ASP A 765 -27.54 -12.96 2.09
C ASP A 765 -27.24 -13.53 3.49
N LYS A 766 -25.99 -13.44 3.95
CA LYS A 766 -25.63 -13.78 5.35
C LYS A 766 -26.35 -12.92 6.38
N LEU A 767 -26.47 -11.62 6.14
CA LEU A 767 -27.21 -10.66 6.98
C LEU A 767 -28.69 -11.07 7.10
N ILE A 768 -29.35 -11.38 5.98
CA ILE A 768 -30.75 -11.80 5.94
C ILE A 768 -30.95 -13.15 6.65
N ASN A 769 -29.96 -14.04 6.57
CA ASN A 769 -30.01 -15.39 7.13
C ASN A 769 -29.43 -15.51 8.56
N GLY A 770 -29.15 -14.39 9.25
CA GLY A 770 -28.70 -14.38 10.65
C GLY A 770 -27.24 -14.81 10.90
N GLY A 771 -26.39 -14.78 9.87
CA GLY A 771 -24.96 -15.07 9.96
C GLY A 771 -24.11 -13.88 10.45
N ASP A 772 -22.90 -14.15 10.95
CA ASP A 772 -21.96 -13.07 11.31
C ASP A 772 -21.51 -12.29 10.07
N ILE A 773 -21.60 -10.97 10.21
CA ILE A 773 -21.34 -9.96 9.20
C ILE A 773 -19.82 -9.76 9.08
N ASN A 774 -19.29 -9.79 7.87
CA ASN A 774 -17.98 -9.17 7.58
C ASN A 774 -18.11 -8.16 6.43
N ILE A 775 -18.70 -6.99 6.73
CA ILE A 775 -18.76 -5.80 5.86
C ILE A 775 -17.42 -5.04 5.83
N THR A 776 -16.43 -5.50 6.60
CA THR A 776 -15.13 -4.85 6.75
C THR A 776 -14.43 -4.60 5.42
N PRO A 777 -14.34 -5.56 4.47
CA PRO A 777 -13.66 -5.32 3.18
C PRO A 777 -14.31 -4.22 2.33
N LEU A 778 -15.64 -4.07 2.45
CA LEU A 778 -16.40 -3.05 1.72
C LEU A 778 -16.14 -1.65 2.28
N LEU A 779 -16.20 -1.55 3.61
CA LEU A 779 -15.94 -0.31 4.33
C LEU A 779 -14.47 0.10 4.14
N GLU A 780 -13.54 -0.86 4.15
CA GLU A 780 -12.13 -0.64 3.81
C GLU A 780 -11.96 -0.09 2.39
N SER A 781 -12.70 -0.62 1.41
CA SER A 781 -12.67 -0.08 0.05
C SER A 781 -13.14 1.37 -0.02
N LEU A 782 -14.27 1.71 0.61
CA LEU A 782 -14.81 3.08 0.64
C LEU A 782 -13.84 4.04 1.33
N GLU A 783 -13.25 3.58 2.42
CA GLU A 783 -12.20 4.28 3.14
C GLU A 783 -11.00 4.55 2.21
N GLU A 784 -10.51 3.55 1.48
CA GLU A 784 -9.39 3.69 0.54
C GLU A 784 -9.69 4.62 -0.65
N GLU A 785 -10.89 4.55 -1.23
CA GLU A 785 -11.31 5.47 -2.30
C GLU A 785 -11.37 6.92 -1.80
N THR A 786 -11.94 7.12 -0.62
CA THR A 786 -12.06 8.45 0.00
C THR A 786 -10.69 9.01 0.39
N LYS A 787 -9.80 8.18 0.97
CA LYS A 787 -8.39 8.54 1.22
C LYS A 787 -7.68 8.94 -0.07
N SER A 788 -7.83 8.14 -1.13
CA SER A 788 -7.20 8.40 -2.44
C SER A 788 -7.66 9.73 -3.05
N ARG A 789 -8.95 10.07 -2.90
CA ARG A 789 -9.53 11.34 -3.35
C ARG A 789 -8.95 12.52 -2.58
N ILE A 790 -8.90 12.44 -1.26
CA ILE A 790 -8.29 13.47 -0.40
C ILE A 790 -6.81 13.68 -0.77
N LEU A 791 -6.05 12.59 -0.92
CA LEU A 791 -4.64 12.64 -1.33
C LEU A 791 -4.46 13.31 -2.70
N LYS A 792 -5.35 13.03 -3.66
CA LYS A 792 -5.30 13.64 -4.99
C LYS A 792 -5.50 15.16 -4.94
N TYR A 793 -6.52 15.64 -4.24
CA TYR A 793 -6.76 17.08 -4.17
C TYR A 793 -5.67 17.81 -3.40
N HIS A 794 -5.15 17.20 -2.34
CA HIS A 794 -3.99 17.75 -1.68
C HIS A 794 -2.75 17.79 -2.58
N TYR A 795 -2.53 16.76 -3.39
CA TYR A 795 -1.47 16.77 -4.38
C TYR A 795 -1.65 17.95 -5.36
N GLU A 796 -2.87 18.21 -5.84
CA GLU A 796 -3.18 19.37 -6.71
C GLU A 796 -2.88 20.71 -6.00
N VAL A 797 -3.25 20.85 -4.72
CA VAL A 797 -2.92 22.03 -3.89
C VAL A 797 -1.41 22.19 -3.71
N ALA A 798 -0.70 21.12 -3.35
CA ALA A 798 0.74 21.14 -3.17
C ALA A 798 1.44 21.55 -4.46
N ARG A 799 1.05 21.00 -5.62
CA ARG A 799 1.62 21.39 -6.92
C ARG A 799 1.31 22.84 -7.30
N ALA A 800 0.12 23.33 -7.00
CA ALA A 800 -0.24 24.72 -7.23
C ALA A 800 0.56 25.67 -6.32
N TYR A 801 0.80 25.30 -5.06
CA TYR A 801 1.66 26.04 -4.12
C TYR A 801 3.10 26.09 -4.62
N GLU A 802 3.65 24.92 -4.96
CA GLU A 802 4.98 24.74 -5.51
C GLU A 802 5.20 25.62 -6.74
N TYR A 803 4.22 25.63 -7.66
CA TYR A 803 4.24 26.49 -8.83
C TYR A 803 4.10 27.98 -8.48
N ARG A 804 3.20 28.35 -7.56
CA ARG A 804 2.85 29.74 -7.25
C ARG A 804 3.98 30.46 -6.49
N LEU A 805 4.68 29.76 -5.61
CA LEU A 805 5.71 30.32 -4.73
C LEU A 805 7.13 29.93 -5.10
N LEU A 806 7.31 28.96 -6.01
CA LEU A 806 8.60 28.39 -6.38
C LEU A 806 9.37 27.83 -5.16
N ARG A 807 8.63 27.28 -4.17
CA ARG A 807 9.19 26.61 -2.98
C ARG A 807 8.69 25.17 -2.81
N PRO A 808 9.54 24.25 -2.31
CA PRO A 808 9.18 22.86 -2.12
C PRO A 808 8.02 22.72 -1.13
N TYR A 809 7.05 21.87 -1.43
CA TYR A 809 6.08 21.44 -0.44
C TYR A 809 6.56 20.14 0.23
N LEU A 810 7.17 20.25 1.41
CA LEU A 810 7.85 19.13 2.07
C LEU A 810 6.91 18.23 2.89
N ARG A 811 5.71 18.71 3.24
CA ARG A 811 4.79 17.97 4.09
C ARG A 811 4.05 16.87 3.32
N SER A 812 3.62 15.85 4.05
CA SER A 812 2.66 14.86 3.58
C SER A 812 1.42 14.93 4.46
N ILE A 813 0.24 14.77 3.85
CA ILE A 813 -0.97 14.58 4.64
C ILE A 813 -0.84 13.29 5.44
N ASN A 814 -1.08 13.39 6.75
CA ASN A 814 -1.29 12.22 7.58
C ASN A 814 -2.79 12.01 7.85
N LEU A 815 -3.40 11.13 7.05
CA LEU A 815 -4.81 10.73 7.21
C LEU A 815 -5.05 9.90 8.48
N ASP A 816 -4.02 9.26 9.05
CA ASP A 816 -4.21 8.28 10.12
C ASP A 816 -4.64 8.94 11.43
N ILE A 817 -4.13 10.14 11.74
CA ILE A 817 -4.53 10.91 12.93
C ILE A 817 -6.02 11.24 12.90
N VAL A 818 -6.54 11.56 11.71
CA VAL A 818 -7.95 11.87 11.50
C VAL A 818 -8.82 10.63 11.70
N LEU A 819 -8.37 9.49 11.18
CA LEU A 819 -9.07 8.22 11.34
C LEU A 819 -9.07 7.77 12.81
N GLU A 820 -7.97 7.95 13.54
CA GLU A 820 -7.91 7.68 14.97
C GLU A 820 -8.85 8.61 15.77
N LYS A 821 -8.93 9.90 15.39
CA LYS A 821 -9.88 10.83 16.01
C LYS A 821 -11.34 10.44 15.68
N MET A 822 -11.63 10.00 14.45
CA MET A 822 -12.94 9.46 14.07
C MET A 822 -13.29 8.23 14.91
N LYS A 823 -12.35 7.30 15.11
CA LYS A 823 -12.54 6.14 16.01
C LYS A 823 -12.90 6.58 17.42
N SER A 824 -12.22 7.59 17.95
CA SER A 824 -12.50 8.13 19.28
C SER A 824 -13.92 8.68 19.38
N ILE A 825 -14.37 9.46 18.39
CA ILE A 825 -15.72 10.08 18.37
C ILE A 825 -16.79 8.99 18.29
N VAL A 826 -16.63 8.04 17.37
CA VAL A 826 -17.58 6.92 17.17
C VAL A 826 -17.63 6.01 18.40
N SER A 827 -16.52 5.83 19.13
CA SER A 827 -16.51 5.04 20.37
C SER A 827 -17.28 5.71 21.51
N SER A 828 -17.47 7.03 21.45
CA SER A 828 -18.22 7.81 22.45
C SER A 828 -19.67 8.13 22.07
N ASP A 829 -20.05 8.01 20.79
CA ASP A 829 -21.37 8.40 20.28
C ASP A 829 -22.29 7.20 20.00
N GLN A 830 -23.58 7.34 20.31
CA GLN A 830 -24.64 6.37 20.01
C GLN A 830 -25.43 6.71 18.73
N SER A 831 -25.21 7.89 18.15
CA SER A 831 -25.92 8.40 16.99
C SER A 831 -25.11 8.29 15.68
N ALA A 832 -25.77 8.15 14.53
CA ALA A 832 -25.12 8.14 13.21
C ALA A 832 -24.67 9.52 12.74
N HIS A 833 -24.93 10.55 13.55
CA HIS A 833 -24.79 11.92 13.14
C HIS A 833 -23.46 12.46 13.66
N LEU A 834 -22.59 12.86 12.74
CA LEU A 834 -21.44 13.68 13.12
C LEU A 834 -21.96 15.02 13.63
N SER A 835 -21.79 15.30 14.92
CA SER A 835 -22.19 16.60 15.50
C SER A 835 -21.36 17.73 14.88
N SER A 836 -21.85 18.97 14.95
CA SER A 836 -21.10 20.13 14.46
C SER A 836 -19.74 20.28 15.16
N GLY A 837 -19.68 20.07 16.48
CA GLY A 837 -18.42 20.14 17.25
C GLY A 837 -17.44 19.01 16.94
N ASP A 838 -17.94 17.80 16.67
CA ASP A 838 -17.11 16.67 16.24
C ASP A 838 -16.57 16.88 14.82
N TYR A 839 -17.41 17.40 13.93
CA TYR A 839 -16.99 17.79 12.59
C TYR A 839 -15.91 18.89 12.64
N GLU A 840 -16.09 19.93 13.44
CA GLU A 840 -15.07 20.97 13.62
C GLU A 840 -13.76 20.42 14.18
N SER A 841 -13.82 19.47 15.12
CA SER A 841 -12.65 18.79 15.65
C SER A 841 -11.90 17.97 14.58
N LEU A 842 -12.63 17.26 13.71
CA LEU A 842 -12.05 16.47 12.62
C LEU A 842 -11.50 17.36 11.49
N SER A 843 -12.27 18.36 11.09
CA SER A 843 -11.88 19.34 10.08
C SER A 843 -10.66 20.14 10.54
N GLY A 844 -10.59 20.49 11.84
CA GLY A 844 -9.47 21.16 12.49
C GLY A 844 -8.12 20.46 12.31
N LEU A 845 -8.09 19.13 12.38
CA LEU A 845 -6.86 18.35 12.16
C LEU A 845 -6.31 18.56 10.74
N TYR A 846 -7.21 18.66 9.76
CA TYR A 846 -6.86 18.89 8.36
C TYR A 846 -6.53 20.33 8.04
N THR A 847 -7.36 21.26 8.54
CA THR A 847 -7.17 22.69 8.32
C THR A 847 -5.95 23.21 9.05
N SER A 848 -5.46 22.55 10.11
CA SER A 848 -4.19 22.90 10.76
C SER A 848 -2.98 22.72 9.82
N GLU A 849 -2.92 21.61 9.07
CA GLU A 849 -1.88 21.41 8.05
C GLU A 849 -1.99 22.45 6.93
N LEU A 850 -3.22 22.77 6.52
CA LEU A 850 -3.47 23.85 5.56
C LEU A 850 -3.16 25.24 6.11
N SER A 851 -3.29 25.46 7.42
CA SER A 851 -2.99 26.75 8.06
C SER A 851 -1.50 27.03 7.99
N SER A 852 -0.65 26.00 8.09
CA SER A 852 0.79 26.18 7.88
C SER A 852 1.12 26.67 6.46
N ILE A 853 0.39 26.21 5.43
CA ILE A 853 0.54 26.71 4.06
C ILE A 853 0.19 28.19 3.99
N VAL A 854 -0.91 28.58 4.65
CA VAL A 854 -1.35 29.97 4.72
C VAL A 854 -0.30 30.82 5.45
N ASP A 855 0.18 30.38 6.61
CA ASP A 855 1.18 31.10 7.41
C ASP A 855 2.51 31.25 6.66
N GLU A 856 2.98 30.20 5.99
CA GLU A 856 4.18 30.24 5.15
C GLU A 856 3.99 31.19 3.95
N THR A 857 2.85 31.10 3.27
CA THR A 857 2.53 31.96 2.13
C THR A 857 2.46 33.44 2.54
N LEU A 858 1.77 33.74 3.65
CA LEU A 858 1.63 35.11 4.17
C LEU A 858 2.96 35.66 4.68
N SER A 859 3.75 34.83 5.37
CA SER A 859 5.10 35.20 5.81
C SER A 859 6.01 35.50 4.62
N GLU A 860 5.86 34.75 3.52
CA GLU A 860 6.60 34.98 2.29
C GLU A 860 6.21 36.28 1.62
N LEU A 861 4.91 36.51 1.41
CA LEU A 861 4.41 37.76 0.82
C LEU A 861 4.78 38.98 1.68
N SER A 862 4.86 38.80 3.01
CA SER A 862 5.33 39.84 3.92
C SER A 862 6.84 40.12 3.79
N ARG A 863 7.64 39.11 3.42
CA ARG A 863 9.10 39.23 3.28
C ARG A 863 9.54 39.68 1.89
N GLU A 864 8.99 39.08 0.83
CA GLU A 864 9.33 39.36 -0.56
C GLU A 864 8.49 40.50 -1.17
N GLY A 865 7.42 40.92 -0.48
CA GLY A 865 6.47 41.90 -0.99
C GLY A 865 5.44 41.28 -1.96
N LEU A 866 4.40 42.07 -2.27
CA LEU A 866 3.41 41.67 -3.28
C LEU A 866 4.00 41.83 -4.70
N PRO A 867 3.75 40.90 -5.63
CA PRO A 867 4.12 41.07 -7.03
C PRO A 867 3.55 42.37 -7.59
N LEU A 868 4.35 43.07 -8.38
CA LEU A 868 3.95 44.27 -9.10
C LEU A 868 3.36 43.90 -10.45
N GLN A 869 2.43 44.70 -10.95
CA GLN A 869 1.85 44.52 -12.28
C GLN A 869 2.38 45.56 -13.27
N ARG A 870 2.61 45.13 -14.51
CA ARG A 870 3.00 46.01 -15.61
C ARG A 870 2.37 45.54 -16.92
N GLU A 871 2.26 46.49 -17.86
CA GLU A 871 1.81 46.22 -19.22
C GLU A 871 2.95 46.43 -20.21
N LYS A 872 2.98 45.61 -21.27
CA LYS A 872 3.88 45.79 -22.42
C LYS A 872 3.13 45.55 -23.72
N VAL A 873 3.33 46.43 -24.70
CA VAL A 873 2.73 46.30 -26.03
C VAL A 873 3.76 45.68 -26.98
N LEU A 874 3.36 44.63 -27.67
CA LEU A 874 4.10 43.96 -28.73
C LEU A 874 3.48 44.32 -30.09
N GLN A 875 4.32 44.57 -31.08
CA GLN A 875 3.91 44.78 -32.47
C GLN A 875 4.49 43.68 -33.34
N LEU A 876 3.67 43.17 -34.26
CA LEU A 876 4.11 42.16 -35.23
C LEU A 876 5.03 42.81 -36.27
N ASN A 877 6.15 42.16 -36.57
CA ASN A 877 7.05 42.63 -37.62
C ASN A 877 6.51 42.30 -39.02
N LYS A 878 7.09 42.92 -40.06
CA LYS A 878 6.63 42.76 -41.44
C LYS A 878 6.65 41.31 -41.92
N GLN A 879 7.64 40.52 -41.52
CA GLN A 879 7.78 39.14 -41.96
C GLN A 879 6.75 38.22 -41.28
N GLU A 880 6.45 38.47 -40.01
CA GLU A 880 5.39 37.79 -39.25
C GLU A 880 4.01 38.04 -39.85
N VAL A 881 3.70 39.29 -40.21
CA VAL A 881 2.46 39.65 -40.90
C VAL A 881 2.35 38.95 -42.26
N LEU A 882 3.46 38.85 -43.01
CA LEU A 882 3.49 38.12 -44.28
C LEU A 882 3.25 36.62 -44.08
N ALA A 883 3.82 36.00 -43.05
CA ALA A 883 3.60 34.60 -42.72
C ALA A 883 2.13 34.32 -42.36
N LEU A 884 1.54 35.15 -41.50
CA LEU A 884 0.13 35.04 -41.12
C LEU A 884 -0.82 35.18 -42.32
N ASN A 885 -0.53 36.09 -43.26
CA ASN A 885 -1.34 36.23 -44.49
C ASN A 885 -1.21 35.03 -45.44
N ARG A 886 -0.11 34.26 -45.39
CA ARG A 886 0.03 32.98 -46.12
C ARG A 886 -0.70 31.81 -45.45
N GLY A 887 -1.33 32.04 -44.29
CA GLY A 887 -1.98 30.99 -43.49
C GLY A 887 -1.00 30.17 -42.65
N GLU A 888 0.23 30.65 -42.46
CA GLU A 888 1.21 30.02 -41.58
C GLU A 888 0.96 30.44 -40.12
N ASP A 889 1.16 29.51 -39.18
CA ASP A 889 1.24 29.84 -37.76
C ASP A 889 2.62 30.42 -37.44
N ILE A 890 2.67 31.45 -36.60
CA ILE A 890 3.93 32.01 -36.09
C ILE A 890 4.04 31.81 -34.57
N TYR A 891 5.24 31.98 -34.02
CA TYR A 891 5.53 31.90 -32.60
C TYR A 891 6.21 33.18 -32.14
N LEU A 892 5.56 33.93 -31.25
CA LEU A 892 6.19 35.07 -30.57
C LEU A 892 7.05 34.54 -29.43
N ASP A 893 8.30 34.97 -29.39
CA ASP A 893 9.32 34.45 -28.49
C ASP A 893 9.59 35.41 -27.33
N LEU A 894 8.90 35.20 -26.20
CA LEU A 894 9.06 36.06 -25.03
C LEU A 894 10.29 35.70 -24.20
N ILE A 895 11.12 34.75 -24.65
CA ILE A 895 12.32 34.26 -23.96
C ILE A 895 13.58 34.94 -24.50
N SER A 896 13.75 35.03 -25.82
CA SER A 896 14.96 35.62 -26.42
C SER A 896 14.92 37.13 -26.64
N GLU A 897 13.76 37.76 -26.45
CA GLU A 897 13.60 39.17 -26.71
C GLU A 897 13.83 40.04 -25.47
N ASP A 898 14.18 41.31 -25.69
CA ASP A 898 14.14 42.41 -24.70
C ASP A 898 12.70 42.69 -24.19
N VAL A 899 11.82 41.69 -24.18
CA VAL A 899 10.43 41.76 -23.70
C VAL A 899 10.41 42.04 -22.20
N PHE A 900 11.24 41.36 -21.42
CA PHE A 900 11.32 41.58 -19.98
C PHE A 900 12.72 42.04 -19.56
N SER A 901 12.77 42.97 -18.60
CA SER A 901 14.06 43.40 -18.03
C SER A 901 14.75 42.23 -17.32
N ARG A 902 16.08 42.22 -17.30
CA ARG A 902 16.86 41.21 -16.55
C ARG A 902 16.67 41.31 -15.03
N GLU A 903 16.29 42.48 -14.53
CA GLU A 903 16.00 42.74 -13.11
C GLU A 903 14.64 42.19 -12.66
N MET A 904 13.78 41.81 -13.61
CA MET A 904 12.47 41.22 -13.32
C MET A 904 12.61 39.72 -13.09
N GLU A 905 11.96 39.26 -12.02
CA GLU A 905 11.85 37.87 -11.60
C GLU A 905 10.40 37.44 -11.45
N ASP A 906 10.17 36.14 -11.35
CA ASP A 906 8.86 35.49 -11.18
C ASP A 906 7.76 36.07 -12.10
N ILE A 907 8.13 36.29 -13.36
CA ILE A 907 7.24 36.91 -14.34
C ILE A 907 6.11 35.96 -14.68
N ARG A 908 4.85 36.41 -14.58
CA ARG A 908 3.67 35.61 -14.89
C ARG A 908 2.67 36.40 -15.73
N ILE A 909 2.21 35.79 -16.81
CA ILE A 909 1.21 36.39 -17.71
C ILE A 909 -0.15 36.36 -17.01
N ASN A 910 -0.71 37.54 -16.77
CA ASN A 910 -2.05 37.69 -16.23
C ASN A 910 -3.10 37.67 -17.34
N ASN A 911 -2.90 38.47 -18.39
CA ASN A 911 -3.81 38.54 -19.53
C ASN A 911 -3.10 39.00 -20.82
N ILE A 912 -3.69 38.69 -21.98
CA ILE A 912 -3.25 39.19 -23.29
C ILE A 912 -4.47 39.78 -24.00
N LEU A 913 -4.34 41.03 -24.43
CA LEU A 913 -5.38 41.76 -25.14
C LEU A 913 -4.88 42.14 -26.54
N VAL A 914 -5.72 41.99 -27.55
CA VAL A 914 -5.47 42.57 -28.88
C VAL A 914 -6.22 43.90 -28.91
N GLU A 915 -5.48 45.00 -28.83
CA GLU A 915 -6.07 46.34 -28.75
C GLU A 915 -6.62 46.82 -30.08
N ASP A 916 -5.92 46.47 -31.16
CA ASP A 916 -6.18 46.97 -32.50
C ASP A 916 -5.73 45.94 -33.55
N MET A 917 -6.45 45.91 -34.67
CA MET A 917 -6.18 45.07 -35.83
C MET A 917 -6.33 45.90 -37.10
N ASN A 918 -5.24 46.08 -37.84
CA ASN A 918 -5.26 46.79 -39.11
C ASN A 918 -5.45 45.79 -40.25
N VAL A 919 -6.51 45.99 -41.04
CA VAL A 919 -6.89 45.13 -42.16
C VAL A 919 -7.32 46.01 -43.33
N SER A 920 -6.76 45.75 -44.51
CA SER A 920 -7.29 46.25 -45.77
C SER A 920 -8.12 45.18 -46.47
N ASN A 921 -9.26 45.56 -47.03
CA ASN A 921 -10.15 44.67 -47.77
C ASN A 921 -10.59 45.28 -49.10
N SER A 922 -10.90 44.41 -50.06
CA SER A 922 -11.47 44.79 -51.36
C SER A 922 -12.58 43.82 -51.76
N GLY A 923 -13.66 44.36 -52.33
CA GLY A 923 -14.87 43.60 -52.70
C GLY A 923 -16.06 43.96 -51.82
N GLU A 924 -17.27 43.56 -52.23
CA GLU A 924 -18.48 43.77 -51.44
C GLU A 924 -18.49 42.83 -50.22
N LEU A 925 -18.54 43.43 -49.02
CA LEU A 925 -18.69 42.69 -47.77
C LEU A 925 -20.11 42.09 -47.74
N GLY A 926 -20.19 40.77 -47.53
CA GLY A 926 -21.47 40.06 -47.42
C GLY A 926 -22.16 40.31 -46.08
N ARG A 927 -23.02 39.37 -45.66
CA ARG A 927 -23.72 39.44 -44.35
C ARG A 927 -22.82 39.16 -43.14
N SER A 928 -21.64 38.57 -43.37
CA SER A 928 -20.60 38.37 -42.37
C SER A 928 -19.22 38.48 -43.02
N ALA A 929 -18.29 39.15 -42.34
CA ALA A 929 -16.91 39.27 -42.75
C ALA A 929 -16.02 39.49 -41.53
N GLU A 930 -15.38 38.43 -41.06
CA GLU A 930 -14.64 38.44 -39.80
C GLU A 930 -13.17 38.05 -40.01
N ILE A 931 -12.29 38.69 -39.27
CA ILE A 931 -10.89 38.29 -39.15
C ILE A 931 -10.56 38.12 -37.68
N SER A 932 -10.08 36.93 -37.32
CA SER A 932 -9.69 36.61 -35.95
C SER A 932 -8.18 36.40 -35.84
N LEU A 933 -7.58 37.05 -34.85
CA LEU A 933 -6.21 36.79 -34.43
C LEU A 933 -6.25 35.99 -33.13
N GLU A 934 -5.90 34.71 -33.19
CA GLU A 934 -5.84 33.80 -32.02
C GLU A 934 -4.40 33.71 -31.52
N LEU A 935 -4.21 33.88 -30.20
CA LEU A 935 -2.97 33.64 -29.48
C LEU A 935 -3.16 32.49 -28.51
N ALA A 936 -2.29 31.49 -28.55
CA ALA A 936 -2.34 30.33 -27.67
C ALA A 936 -1.03 30.12 -26.94
N TYR A 937 -1.12 29.81 -25.65
CA TYR A 937 0.03 29.38 -24.86
C TYR A 937 0.59 28.05 -25.39
N SER A 938 1.90 27.97 -25.59
CA SER A 938 2.59 26.78 -26.14
C SER A 938 2.53 25.55 -25.24
N GLY A 939 2.24 25.73 -23.94
CA GLY A 939 2.22 24.66 -22.94
C GLY A 939 3.47 24.56 -22.08
N GLU A 940 4.55 25.24 -22.47
CA GLU A 940 5.81 25.28 -21.72
C GLU A 940 6.14 26.72 -21.35
N SER A 941 6.46 26.96 -20.08
CA SER A 941 6.92 28.26 -19.60
C SER A 941 8.09 28.10 -18.65
N TYR A 942 8.92 29.13 -18.62
CA TYR A 942 10.04 29.25 -17.73
C TYR A 942 9.78 30.39 -16.75
N ILE A 943 10.30 30.23 -15.54
CA ILE A 943 10.25 31.28 -14.52
C ILE A 943 11.65 31.41 -13.93
N ARG A 944 12.19 32.63 -13.95
CA ARG A 944 13.48 32.95 -13.32
C ARG A 944 13.24 33.58 -11.95
N LYS A 945 13.96 33.11 -10.94
CA LYS A 945 13.99 33.68 -9.58
C LYS A 945 15.37 33.44 -8.95
N GLY A 946 16.06 34.52 -8.59
CA GLY A 946 17.50 34.51 -8.32
C GLY A 946 18.30 33.98 -9.51
N ASP A 947 19.36 33.24 -9.21
CA ASP A 947 20.21 32.54 -10.20
C ASP A 947 19.55 31.27 -10.78
N ARG A 948 18.28 31.01 -10.46
CA ARG A 948 17.60 29.74 -10.81
C ARG A 948 16.54 29.97 -11.87
N THR A 949 16.47 29.05 -12.82
CA THR A 949 15.39 28.98 -13.80
C THR A 949 14.59 27.70 -13.59
N TYR A 950 13.27 27.83 -13.52
CA TYR A 950 12.34 26.71 -13.38
C TYR A 950 11.61 26.49 -14.70
N ILE A 951 11.34 25.24 -15.05
CA ILE A 951 10.50 24.87 -16.20
C ILE A 951 9.17 24.32 -15.70
N PHE A 952 8.10 24.71 -16.37
CA PHE A 952 6.75 24.31 -16.06
C PHE A 952 5.98 23.92 -17.32
N GLU A 953 5.24 22.83 -17.21
CA GLU A 953 4.47 22.24 -18.30
C GLU A 953 2.98 22.21 -17.92
N LYS A 954 2.10 22.62 -18.83
CA LYS A 954 0.68 22.26 -18.77
C LYS A 954 0.43 21.06 -19.69
N ASP A 955 -0.52 20.20 -19.33
CA ASP A 955 -0.91 19.06 -20.18
C ASP A 955 -1.39 19.49 -21.57
N THR A 956 -1.60 18.52 -22.48
CA THR A 956 -1.96 18.65 -23.92
C THR A 956 -3.13 19.60 -24.27
N ASN A 957 -3.81 20.14 -23.28
CA ASN A 957 -4.85 21.16 -23.40
C ASN A 957 -4.31 22.60 -23.27
N ALA A 958 -3.00 22.82 -23.16
CA ALA A 958 -2.45 24.18 -23.00
C ALA A 958 -2.81 25.13 -24.15
N GLU A 959 -2.91 24.63 -25.39
CA GLU A 959 -3.41 25.41 -26.54
C GLU A 959 -4.89 25.82 -26.39
N LYS A 960 -5.60 25.35 -25.36
CA LYS A 960 -6.96 25.82 -25.00
C LYS A 960 -6.94 27.09 -24.17
N THR A 961 -5.82 27.45 -23.55
CA THR A 961 -5.65 28.79 -22.98
C THR A 961 -5.37 29.74 -24.12
N LYS A 962 -6.43 30.40 -24.59
CA LYS A 962 -6.42 31.29 -25.74
C LYS A 962 -6.77 32.70 -25.35
N TRP A 963 -6.12 33.61 -26.03
CA TRP A 963 -6.46 35.02 -26.10
C TRP A 963 -6.60 35.41 -27.56
N GLY A 964 -7.10 36.60 -27.82
CA GLY A 964 -7.19 37.10 -29.17
C GLY A 964 -8.28 38.12 -29.32
N ALA A 965 -8.55 38.47 -30.58
CA ALA A 965 -9.72 39.23 -30.92
C ALA A 965 -10.25 38.84 -32.30
N THR A 966 -11.53 39.09 -32.50
CA THR A 966 -12.21 39.05 -33.79
C THR A 966 -12.61 40.46 -34.17
N LEU A 967 -12.13 40.92 -35.32
CA LEU A 967 -12.57 42.14 -35.98
C LEU A 967 -13.70 41.79 -36.93
N ASP A 968 -14.86 42.40 -36.73
CA ASP A 968 -15.94 42.43 -37.72
C ASP A 968 -15.65 43.55 -38.73
N LEU A 969 -15.39 43.19 -39.98
CA LEU A 969 -15.07 44.15 -41.05
C LEU A 969 -16.28 45.00 -41.47
N ILE A 970 -17.51 44.62 -41.08
CA ILE A 970 -18.74 45.35 -41.41
C ILE A 970 -18.95 46.50 -40.43
N SER A 971 -18.94 46.20 -39.13
CA SER A 971 -19.12 47.21 -38.07
C SER A 971 -17.84 47.96 -37.71
N GLY A 972 -16.67 47.35 -37.96
CA GLY A 972 -15.38 47.81 -37.45
C GLY A 972 -15.16 47.50 -35.96
N GLU A 973 -16.06 46.76 -35.32
CA GLU A 973 -15.95 46.41 -33.90
C GLU A 973 -14.96 45.26 -33.68
N ILE A 974 -14.17 45.39 -32.61
CA ILE A 974 -13.24 44.37 -32.13
C ILE A 974 -13.82 43.73 -30.88
N SER A 975 -13.96 42.41 -30.91
CA SER A 975 -14.42 41.60 -29.76
C SER A 975 -13.30 40.69 -29.27
N SER A 976 -13.09 40.62 -27.96
CA SER A 976 -12.04 39.78 -27.37
C SER A 976 -12.39 38.30 -27.37
N ILE A 977 -11.41 37.45 -27.66
CA ILE A 977 -11.50 35.99 -27.50
C ILE A 977 -10.97 35.62 -26.12
N GLY A 978 -11.82 35.01 -25.28
CA GLY A 978 -11.47 34.63 -23.90
C GLY A 978 -12.37 33.51 -23.35
N ALA A 979 -12.33 33.33 -22.02
CA ALA A 979 -13.17 32.35 -21.33
C ALA A 979 -14.65 32.77 -21.33
N SER A 980 -15.57 31.79 -21.40
CA SER A 980 -17.00 32.05 -21.36
C SER A 980 -17.45 32.41 -19.93
N PRO A 981 -18.19 33.51 -19.71
CA PRO A 981 -18.72 33.87 -18.39
C PRO A 981 -19.59 32.76 -17.77
N THR A 982 -20.33 32.01 -18.60
CA THR A 982 -21.14 30.87 -18.14
C THR A 982 -20.29 29.69 -17.66
N ALA A 983 -19.13 29.47 -18.28
CA ALA A 983 -18.19 28.44 -17.87
C ALA A 983 -17.48 28.83 -16.57
N GLU A 984 -17.09 30.10 -16.42
CA GLU A 984 -16.52 30.64 -15.19
C GLU A 984 -17.52 30.57 -14.03
N SER A 985 -18.78 30.96 -14.28
CA SER A 985 -19.89 30.83 -13.32
C SER A 985 -20.09 29.40 -12.85
N LEU A 986 -20.12 28.43 -13.77
CA LEU A 986 -20.22 27.00 -13.43
C LEU A 986 -19.05 26.53 -12.57
N VAL A 987 -17.81 26.86 -12.96
CA VAL A 987 -16.62 26.48 -12.20
C VAL A 987 -16.69 27.03 -10.79
N GLY A 988 -17.04 28.30 -10.63
CA GLY A 988 -17.18 28.94 -9.32
C GLY A 988 -18.25 28.32 -8.42
N SER A 989 -19.40 27.96 -9.00
CA SER A 989 -20.45 27.23 -8.30
C SER A 989 -19.96 25.87 -7.80
N LEU A 990 -19.21 25.13 -8.63
CA LEU A 990 -18.68 23.81 -8.29
C LEU A 990 -17.54 23.84 -7.25
N ILE A 991 -16.73 24.90 -7.21
CA ILE A 991 -15.66 25.04 -6.21
C ILE A 991 -16.17 25.63 -4.88
N GLY A 992 -17.43 26.08 -4.82
CA GLY A 992 -18.08 26.57 -3.61
C GLY A 992 -17.77 28.03 -3.28
N THR A 993 -17.37 28.84 -4.25
CA THR A 993 -17.06 30.26 -4.05
C THR A 993 -18.29 31.11 -4.40
N GLY A 994 -18.89 31.78 -3.42
CA GLY A 994 -20.06 32.64 -3.62
C GLY A 994 -19.79 33.92 -4.41
N ASN A 995 -18.52 34.27 -4.65
CA ASN A 995 -18.11 35.39 -5.50
C ASN A 995 -16.87 35.00 -6.33
N ILE A 996 -17.04 34.90 -7.64
CA ILE A 996 -16.01 34.45 -8.59
C ILE A 996 -15.20 35.64 -9.11
N GLU A 997 -15.79 36.83 -9.08
CA GLU A 997 -15.21 38.07 -9.60
C GLU A 997 -13.87 38.43 -8.92
N ASP A 998 -13.65 37.96 -7.69
CA ASP A 998 -12.44 38.25 -6.91
C ASP A 998 -11.43 37.08 -6.86
N LEU A 999 -11.74 35.92 -7.47
CA LEU A 999 -10.90 34.73 -7.36
C LEU A 999 -10.23 34.38 -8.69
N MET A 1000 -8.90 34.38 -8.69
CA MET A 1000 -8.12 33.91 -9.83
C MET A 1000 -8.40 32.42 -10.05
N LEU A 1001 -9.10 32.05 -11.13
CA LEU A 1001 -9.49 30.67 -11.37
C LEU A 1001 -8.35 29.81 -11.94
N LEU A 1002 -7.58 30.35 -12.89
CA LEU A 1002 -6.58 29.60 -13.65
C LEU A 1002 -5.16 29.91 -13.20
N SER A 1003 -4.30 28.90 -13.21
CA SER A 1003 -2.86 29.09 -13.05
C SER A 1003 -2.29 29.92 -14.20
N ARG A 1004 -1.68 31.04 -13.85
CA ARG A 1004 -1.04 31.99 -14.77
C ARG A 1004 0.22 31.38 -15.40
N PRO A 1005 0.38 31.38 -16.72
CA PRO A 1005 1.62 30.94 -17.36
C PRO A 1005 2.83 31.78 -16.93
N GLY A 1006 4.02 31.19 -16.90
CA GLY A 1006 5.26 31.96 -16.77
C GLY A 1006 5.45 32.91 -17.95
N GLY A 1007 6.06 34.07 -17.70
CA GLY A 1007 6.29 35.12 -18.69
C GLY A 1007 7.29 34.72 -19.76
N LEU A 1008 8.32 33.94 -19.39
CA LEU A 1008 9.30 33.42 -20.33
C LEU A 1008 8.69 32.21 -21.05
N THR A 1009 7.98 32.49 -22.13
CA THR A 1009 7.25 31.47 -22.91
C THR A 1009 7.26 31.83 -24.39
N GLN A 1010 6.70 30.94 -25.21
CA GLN A 1010 6.34 31.23 -26.59
C GLN A 1010 4.82 31.24 -26.75
N LEU A 1011 4.33 32.16 -27.58
CA LEU A 1011 2.91 32.28 -27.91
C LEU A 1011 2.70 31.93 -29.38
N LYS A 1012 1.88 30.93 -29.65
CA LYS A 1012 1.48 30.58 -31.00
C LYS A 1012 0.42 31.57 -31.48
N VAL A 1013 0.65 32.24 -32.59
CA VAL A 1013 -0.27 33.21 -33.18
C VAL A 1013 -0.80 32.67 -34.51
N ARG A 1014 -2.11 32.71 -34.66
CA ARG A 1014 -2.84 32.21 -35.83
C ARG A 1014 -3.83 33.26 -36.32
N LEU A 1015 -3.84 33.49 -37.62
CA LEU A 1015 -4.82 34.34 -38.30
C LEU A 1015 -5.90 33.46 -38.94
N ARG A 1016 -7.18 33.76 -38.66
CA ARG A 1016 -8.32 33.16 -39.36
C ARG A 1016 -9.10 34.23 -40.11
N LYS A 1017 -9.56 33.89 -41.31
CA LYS A 1017 -10.35 34.75 -42.17
C LYS A 1017 -11.67 34.02 -42.48
N SER A 1018 -12.79 34.58 -42.06
CA SER A 1018 -14.14 34.09 -42.38
C SER A 1018 -14.82 35.14 -43.26
N LEU A 1019 -14.64 34.99 -44.58
CA LEU A 1019 -15.02 35.99 -45.57
C LEU A 1019 -15.93 35.39 -46.63
N SER A 1020 -16.85 36.20 -47.16
CA SER A 1020 -17.69 35.81 -48.29
C SER A 1020 -16.85 35.56 -49.57
N PRO A 1021 -17.29 34.65 -50.46
CA PRO A 1021 -16.60 34.39 -51.72
C PRO A 1021 -16.38 35.68 -52.53
N GLY A 1022 -15.13 35.97 -52.92
CA GLY A 1022 -14.77 37.16 -53.71
C GLY A 1022 -14.20 38.33 -52.90
N VAL A 1023 -14.36 38.33 -51.57
CA VAL A 1023 -13.71 39.32 -50.69
C VAL A 1023 -12.24 38.97 -50.52
N LYS A 1024 -11.34 39.89 -50.86
CA LYS A 1024 -9.91 39.78 -50.53
C LYS A 1024 -9.61 40.64 -49.32
N SER A 1025 -8.93 40.09 -48.33
CA SER A 1025 -8.42 40.84 -47.19
C SER A 1025 -6.94 40.60 -46.94
N THR A 1026 -6.25 41.67 -46.55
CA THR A 1026 -4.84 41.67 -46.17
C THR A 1026 -4.75 42.16 -44.74
N PHE A 1027 -4.22 41.32 -43.85
CA PHE A 1027 -3.91 41.72 -42.49
C PHE A 1027 -2.61 42.53 -42.51
N GLU A 1028 -2.60 43.72 -41.93
CA GLU A 1028 -1.46 44.64 -41.97
C GLU A 1028 -0.69 44.68 -40.65
N GLY A 1029 -1.35 44.34 -39.55
CA GLY A 1029 -0.71 44.21 -38.24
C GLY A 1029 -1.72 44.22 -37.10
N ALA A 1030 -1.23 44.01 -35.88
CA ALA A 1030 -2.01 44.13 -34.66
C ALA A 1030 -1.15 44.66 -33.50
N ARG A 1031 -1.81 45.30 -32.53
CA ARG A 1031 -1.20 45.70 -31.27
C ARG A 1031 -1.61 44.72 -30.17
N ILE A 1032 -0.64 43.98 -29.64
CA ILE A 1032 -0.86 42.96 -28.62
C ILE A 1032 -0.37 43.48 -27.28
N ARG A 1033 -1.28 43.76 -26.34
CA ARG A 1033 -0.96 44.19 -24.98
C ARG A 1033 -0.84 42.96 -24.07
N LEU A 1034 0.35 42.76 -23.52
CA LEU A 1034 0.67 41.78 -22.49
C LEU A 1034 0.51 42.43 -21.10
N ILE A 1035 -0.34 41.87 -20.26
CA ILE A 1035 -0.47 42.24 -18.83
C ILE A 1035 0.22 41.13 -18.02
N TYR A 1036 1.21 41.50 -17.22
CA TYR A 1036 1.99 40.53 -16.45
C TYR A 1036 2.34 41.04 -15.06
N ASP A 1037 2.51 40.10 -14.14
CA ASP A 1037 3.04 40.34 -12.82
C ASP A 1037 4.52 39.98 -12.78
N TYR A 1038 5.28 40.64 -11.91
CA TYR A 1038 6.70 40.40 -11.69
C TYR A 1038 7.12 40.80 -10.27
N ASN A 1039 8.25 40.24 -9.84
CA ASN A 1039 8.98 40.67 -8.65
C ASN A 1039 10.26 41.39 -9.08
N ILE A 1040 10.78 42.27 -8.21
CA ILE A 1040 12.05 42.97 -8.41
C ILE A 1040 13.09 42.32 -7.49
N PHE A 1041 14.33 42.22 -7.98
CA PHE A 1041 15.49 41.74 -7.23
C PHE A 1041 15.82 42.59 -5.99
#